data_AF-A0AAU3IT71-F1
#
_entry.id   AF-A0AAU3IT71-F1
#
_cell.length_a   1.000
_cell.length_b   1.000
_cell.length_c   1.000
_cell.angle_alpha   90.00
_cell.angle_beta   90.00
_cell.angle_gamma   90.00
#
_symmetry.space_group_name_H-M   'P 1'
#
loop_
_entity.id
_entity.type
_entity.pdbx_description
1 polymer ?
#
loop_
_entity_poly.entity_id
_entity_poly.type
_entity_poly.pdbx_seq_one_letter_code
_entity_poly.pdbx_strand_id
1 'polypeptide(L)'
;MRLTRDGELQEPTYEEAVEAAEKMSAAPPMQEPVTLEEAAADAAENGVEFDDPDSDTYPEDITPEQAEAATDPNNPPWVEEEPVPDPTETPGPSPSPSPSPTPTGPPGENTVIDLPLTADVTVSNWGYEYFEDGLSAGTYDYFDGSGDVDLSDAYLAFDTSALAGREVVAAELTLHVQDGYGCDGADITASAVTEPWDPQTINWFERPAVSTQNAVTAHDPGECLAPGPMTWPVTGIAQAWADGVDNHGIRLTGSVSSGTRYERYFESSRTAGGTPPMLRVTVADPGTTAGVAARSTVTAAATAVPTVPGRIWFDDCNQSANKTKAYSKDGWVKNQHNVCDKQNMEVTWWTISTRKPPKLEGRVTATLTQIINAYRGVMAVEYARARVIETTWRLSDVTIRLGGARFNSAPIELWLDNVGSPGPSQCEQIPGAGGGDPVVVRRTVAGWQSNGWVMHNLRSVRAGSTLPHYTATCQINPVMYVPSYLDYNSLSPYQHFDINRLLRCDSSPNISVYRGGCVVNRANPTYRLSKSDDKVTETAHHIDDALFRPQLTDPYSATKDISGLYSERKPLFRIAGSLIASNRDKAVGTCREIDPDYTFPESCDEYPFASTRQGAASAGNNYSARLISHSDNCASGSRLGWFYQQNRIIPDVPGLNGTRAGTPFYVKIVISGPSNPRGPNTPPPGESFCDKQ
;
A
#
# COMPACT_ATOMS: atom_id res chain seq x y z
N MET A 1 27.36 33.31 -17.51
CA MET A 1 28.46 32.89 -18.40
C MET A 1 28.26 33.49 -19.78
N ARG A 2 29.33 33.85 -20.48
CA ARG A 2 29.27 34.30 -21.87
C ARG A 2 29.90 33.24 -22.77
N LEU A 3 29.26 32.98 -23.91
CA LEU A 3 29.85 32.17 -24.98
C LEU A 3 30.81 33.06 -25.76
N THR A 4 32.08 32.67 -25.86
CA THR A 4 33.02 33.36 -26.74
C THR A 4 32.71 33.05 -28.20
N ARG A 5 33.29 33.83 -29.12
CA ARG A 5 33.07 33.67 -30.57
C ARG A 5 33.58 32.31 -31.10
N ASP A 6 34.40 31.62 -30.32
CA ASP A 6 34.98 30.31 -30.62
C ASP A 6 34.23 29.17 -29.90
N GLY A 7 33.12 29.46 -29.22
CA GLY A 7 32.22 28.45 -28.63
C GLY A 7 32.64 27.95 -27.24
N GLU A 8 33.66 28.53 -26.61
CA GLU A 8 34.01 28.22 -25.23
C GLU A 8 33.17 29.05 -24.24
N LEU A 9 32.71 28.38 -23.19
CA LEU A 9 32.02 29.00 -22.06
C LEU A 9 33.06 29.64 -21.15
N GLN A 10 33.04 30.96 -21.06
CA GLN A 10 33.88 31.71 -20.14
C GLN A 10 33.08 32.17 -18.93
N GLU A 11 33.62 31.91 -17.73
CA GLU A 11 33.07 32.41 -16.48
C GLU A 11 33.25 33.94 -16.39
N PRO A 12 32.23 34.68 -15.92
CA PRO A 12 32.33 36.12 -15.78
C PRO A 12 33.38 36.48 -14.72
N THR A 13 34.06 37.60 -14.91
CA THR A 13 34.93 38.11 -13.85
C THR A 13 34.09 38.54 -12.64
N TYR A 14 34.71 38.61 -11.47
CA TYR A 14 34.04 39.04 -10.24
C TYR A 14 33.38 40.41 -10.40
N GLU A 15 34.03 41.34 -11.11
CA GLU A 15 33.52 42.68 -11.38
C GLU A 15 32.29 42.66 -12.30
N GLU A 16 32.28 41.80 -13.32
CA GLU A 16 31.11 41.61 -14.20
C GLU A 16 29.92 40.96 -13.48
N ALA A 17 30.19 40.06 -12.51
CA ALA A 17 29.16 39.44 -11.69
C ALA A 17 28.51 40.45 -10.73
N VAL A 18 29.31 41.35 -10.14
CA VAL A 18 28.82 42.42 -9.27
C VAL A 18 27.99 43.44 -10.05
N GLU A 19 28.44 43.88 -11.23
CA GLU A 19 27.69 44.82 -12.07
C GLU A 19 26.34 44.23 -12.54
N ALA A 20 26.29 42.91 -12.81
CA ALA A 20 25.05 42.21 -13.13
C ALA A 20 24.09 42.16 -11.94
N ALA A 21 24.60 41.92 -10.73
CA ALA A 21 23.79 41.90 -9.51
C ALA A 21 23.22 43.30 -9.17
N GLU A 22 24.01 44.35 -9.36
CA GLU A 22 23.55 45.74 -9.16
C GLU A 22 22.44 46.12 -10.15
N LYS A 23 22.56 45.72 -11.43
CA LYS A 23 21.50 45.93 -12.44
C LYS A 23 20.22 45.13 -12.14
N MET A 24 20.34 43.95 -11.53
CA MET A 24 19.17 43.17 -11.09
C MET A 24 18.48 43.80 -9.88
N SER A 25 19.21 44.49 -9.01
CA SER A 25 18.64 45.18 -7.84
C SER A 25 17.93 46.51 -8.19
N ALA A 26 18.20 47.07 -9.37
CA ALA A 26 17.62 48.32 -9.85
C ALA A 26 16.37 48.14 -10.73
N ALA A 27 15.92 46.90 -10.95
CA ALA A 27 14.68 46.64 -11.67
C ALA A 27 13.46 47.03 -10.80
N PRO A 28 12.45 47.72 -11.36
CA PRO A 28 11.22 48.00 -10.61
C PRO A 28 10.55 46.69 -10.20
N PRO A 29 9.86 46.67 -9.04
CA PRO A 29 9.19 45.46 -8.56
C PRO A 29 8.23 44.94 -9.64
N MET A 30 8.29 43.63 -9.90
CA MET A 30 7.28 42.97 -10.73
C MET A 30 5.90 43.25 -10.13
N GLN A 31 4.98 43.75 -10.95
CA GLN A 31 3.58 43.89 -10.57
C GLN A 31 3.05 42.55 -10.04
N GLU A 32 2.24 42.63 -8.99
CA GLU A 32 1.57 41.48 -8.39
C GLU A 32 0.81 40.65 -9.44
N PRO A 33 0.71 39.32 -9.25
CA PRO A 33 0.00 38.47 -10.20
C PRO A 33 -1.49 38.86 -10.22
N VAL A 34 -1.96 39.17 -11.42
CA VAL A 34 -3.38 39.38 -11.77
C VAL A 34 -4.20 38.20 -11.25
N THR A 35 -5.30 38.49 -10.57
CA THR A 35 -6.17 37.46 -9.99
C THR A 35 -6.86 36.63 -11.09
N LEU A 36 -7.25 35.39 -10.77
CA LEU A 36 -7.99 34.51 -11.70
C LEU A 36 -9.32 35.12 -12.16
N GLU A 37 -9.92 36.04 -11.39
CA GLU A 37 -11.12 36.78 -11.78
C GLU A 37 -10.84 37.85 -12.85
N GLU A 38 -9.71 38.54 -12.80
CA GLU A 38 -9.33 39.55 -13.79
C GLU A 38 -8.89 38.90 -15.12
N ALA A 39 -8.25 37.74 -15.08
CA ALA A 39 -7.91 36.97 -16.29
C ALA A 39 -9.14 36.37 -17.00
N ALA A 40 -10.20 36.05 -16.24
CA ALA A 40 -11.47 35.56 -16.79
C ALA A 40 -12.30 36.67 -17.45
N ALA A 41 -12.21 37.91 -16.94
CA ALA A 41 -12.85 39.07 -17.55
C ALA A 41 -12.23 39.47 -18.91
N ASP A 42 -10.91 39.36 -19.04
CA ASP A 42 -10.16 39.69 -20.27
C ASP A 42 -10.34 38.63 -21.38
N ALA A 43 -10.62 37.38 -21.01
CA ALA A 43 -10.93 36.29 -21.94
C ALA A 43 -12.36 36.38 -22.51
N ALA A 44 -13.31 36.91 -21.74
CA ALA A 44 -14.69 37.13 -22.18
C ALA A 44 -14.81 38.27 -23.20
N GLU A 45 -13.89 39.23 -23.20
CA GLU A 45 -13.87 40.36 -24.14
C GLU A 45 -13.23 40.00 -25.51
N ASN A 46 -12.46 38.90 -25.58
CA ASN A 46 -11.66 38.51 -26.75
C ASN A 46 -12.13 37.25 -27.49
N GLY A 47 -13.27 36.67 -27.12
CA GLY A 47 -14.00 35.69 -27.95
C GLY A 47 -13.23 34.40 -28.32
N VAL A 48 -12.40 33.87 -27.40
CA VAL A 48 -11.71 32.60 -27.61
C VAL A 48 -12.52 31.46 -26.99
N GLU A 49 -13.12 30.64 -27.85
CA GLU A 49 -13.87 29.43 -27.48
C GLU A 49 -12.90 28.25 -27.33
N PHE A 50 -12.92 27.59 -26.16
CA PHE A 50 -12.22 26.32 -25.93
C PHE A 50 -13.26 25.21 -25.81
N ASP A 51 -13.22 24.23 -26.72
CA ASP A 51 -13.94 22.97 -26.62
C ASP A 51 -13.40 22.12 -25.45
N ASP A 52 -14.29 21.77 -24.53
CA ASP A 52 -14.07 20.86 -23.41
C ASP A 52 -14.51 19.43 -23.82
N PRO A 53 -13.62 18.41 -23.83
CA PRO A 53 -13.99 17.03 -24.03
C PRO A 53 -14.05 16.28 -22.69
N ASP A 54 -15.08 16.52 -21.87
CA ASP A 54 -15.56 15.58 -20.83
C ASP A 54 -16.95 16.00 -20.28
N SER A 55 -18.00 15.94 -21.12
CA SER A 55 -19.39 15.93 -20.64
C SER A 55 -20.08 14.59 -20.96
N ASP A 56 -19.65 13.50 -20.31
CA ASP A 56 -20.46 12.29 -20.22
C ASP A 56 -21.25 12.31 -18.90
N THR A 57 -22.35 13.05 -18.89
CA THR A 57 -23.45 12.87 -17.94
C THR A 57 -24.49 11.93 -18.56
N TYR A 58 -24.93 10.94 -17.77
CA TYR A 58 -26.00 10.00 -18.13
C TYR A 58 -27.34 10.75 -18.35
N PRO A 59 -28.24 10.24 -19.21
CA PRO A 59 -29.41 11.00 -19.65
C PRO A 59 -30.58 10.88 -18.66
N GLU A 60 -30.99 12.01 -18.11
CA GLU A 60 -32.38 12.28 -17.76
C GLU A 60 -32.85 13.43 -18.66
N ASP A 61 -33.73 13.12 -19.61
CA ASP A 61 -34.44 14.11 -20.42
C ASP A 61 -35.93 13.98 -20.08
N ILE A 62 -36.50 15.01 -19.44
CA ILE A 62 -37.71 15.72 -19.92
C ILE A 62 -37.65 17.16 -19.39
N THR A 63 -37.68 18.15 -20.28
CA THR A 63 -37.85 19.58 -19.95
C THR A 63 -39.33 19.99 -19.96
N PRO A 64 -39.71 21.05 -19.20
CA PRO A 64 -41.09 21.54 -19.16
C PRO A 64 -41.35 22.69 -20.15
N GLU A 65 -42.64 22.86 -20.44
CA GLU A 65 -43.36 24.09 -20.81
C GLU A 65 -43.86 24.20 -22.27
N GLN A 66 -45.13 23.84 -22.47
CA GLN A 66 -46.12 24.70 -23.13
C GLN A 66 -47.55 24.25 -22.79
N ALA A 67 -48.31 25.19 -22.26
CA ALA A 67 -49.66 25.07 -21.76
C ALA A 67 -50.74 25.03 -22.88
N GLU A 68 -51.81 24.29 -22.57
CA GLU A 68 -53.24 24.48 -22.91
C GLU A 68 -53.70 24.62 -24.38
N ALA A 69 -54.44 23.61 -24.86
CA ALA A 69 -55.91 23.62 -24.97
C ALA A 69 -56.43 22.67 -26.08
N ALA A 70 -57.16 21.60 -25.71
CA ALA A 70 -58.40 21.15 -26.35
C ALA A 70 -58.89 19.80 -25.77
N THR A 71 -60.13 19.86 -25.29
CA THR A 71 -61.09 18.84 -24.87
C THR A 71 -61.16 17.53 -25.70
N ASP A 72 -61.20 16.37 -25.03
CA ASP A 72 -62.10 15.25 -25.38
C ASP A 72 -62.55 14.53 -24.07
N PRO A 73 -63.86 14.37 -23.83
CA PRO A 73 -64.42 13.87 -22.57
C PRO A 73 -64.81 12.39 -22.66
N ASN A 74 -63.99 11.44 -22.23
CA ASN A 74 -64.46 10.06 -21.96
C ASN A 74 -63.46 9.25 -21.09
N ASN A 75 -63.36 9.54 -19.79
CA ASN A 75 -63.34 8.49 -18.75
C ASN A 75 -63.28 9.10 -17.32
N PRO A 76 -64.20 8.76 -16.40
CA PRO A 76 -64.15 9.22 -15.01
C PRO A 76 -63.35 8.27 -14.09
N PRO A 77 -62.93 8.75 -12.90
CA PRO A 77 -61.86 8.15 -12.10
C PRO A 77 -62.38 7.16 -11.05
N TRP A 78 -61.54 6.22 -10.62
CA TRP A 78 -61.78 5.38 -9.44
C TRP A 78 -60.70 5.63 -8.37
N VAL A 79 -61.19 5.65 -7.14
CA VAL A 79 -60.61 6.15 -5.88
C VAL A 79 -60.05 4.98 -5.06
N GLU A 80 -59.03 5.26 -4.24
CA GLU A 80 -58.47 4.38 -3.19
C GLU A 80 -59.50 4.05 -2.10
N GLU A 81 -59.55 2.79 -1.63
CA GLU A 81 -59.97 2.45 -0.26
C GLU A 81 -59.23 1.20 0.28
N GLU A 82 -58.97 1.22 1.60
CA GLU A 82 -58.32 0.22 2.46
C GLU A 82 -59.28 -0.90 2.98
N PRO A 83 -58.80 -1.95 3.71
CA PRO A 83 -59.42 -3.28 3.73
C PRO A 83 -60.26 -3.64 4.99
N VAL A 84 -61.16 -4.64 4.87
CA VAL A 84 -61.79 -5.37 6.00
C VAL A 84 -62.16 -6.84 5.59
N PRO A 85 -62.51 -7.77 6.50
CA PRO A 85 -61.93 -9.12 6.59
C PRO A 85 -62.95 -10.24 6.27
N ASP A 86 -62.53 -11.52 6.30
CA ASP A 86 -63.48 -12.65 6.23
C ASP A 86 -63.08 -13.81 7.17
N PRO A 87 -64.03 -14.58 7.75
CA PRO A 87 -63.83 -15.46 8.88
C PRO A 87 -63.76 -16.97 8.55
N THR A 88 -63.11 -17.68 9.47
CA THR A 88 -63.37 -19.01 10.08
C THR A 88 -64.15 -20.09 9.31
N GLU A 89 -63.60 -21.32 9.28
CA GLU A 89 -64.35 -22.56 9.61
C GLU A 89 -63.45 -23.75 10.03
N THR A 90 -64.06 -24.73 10.72
CA THR A 90 -63.47 -25.75 11.64
C THR A 90 -63.60 -27.19 11.04
N PRO A 91 -63.30 -28.34 11.71
CA PRO A 91 -62.47 -29.41 11.11
C PRO A 91 -63.18 -30.78 10.95
N GLY A 92 -62.53 -31.73 10.25
CA GLY A 92 -62.94 -33.14 10.11
C GLY A 92 -61.84 -34.15 10.51
N PRO A 93 -62.19 -35.42 10.84
CA PRO A 93 -61.55 -36.19 11.92
C PRO A 93 -60.54 -37.30 11.52
N SER A 94 -59.81 -37.74 12.55
CA SER A 94 -58.70 -38.71 12.65
C SER A 94 -59.07 -40.20 12.45
N PRO A 95 -58.07 -41.05 12.12
CA PRO A 95 -57.73 -42.14 13.04
C PRO A 95 -56.22 -42.26 13.37
N SER A 96 -55.96 -42.90 14.52
CA SER A 96 -54.71 -43.15 15.28
C SER A 96 -54.06 -44.52 14.93
N PRO A 97 -52.91 -44.98 15.50
CA PRO A 97 -51.75 -44.28 16.10
C PRO A 97 -50.41 -44.65 15.41
N SER A 98 -49.42 -43.75 15.47
CA SER A 98 -48.00 -44.07 15.25
C SER A 98 -47.18 -43.23 16.23
N PRO A 99 -46.02 -43.71 16.71
CA PRO A 99 -45.62 -43.66 18.10
C PRO A 99 -45.49 -42.25 18.67
N SER A 100 -45.89 -42.16 19.93
CA SER A 100 -45.62 -41.07 20.87
C SER A 100 -44.27 -40.40 20.57
N PRO A 101 -44.17 -39.05 20.52
CA PRO A 101 -42.88 -38.41 20.58
C PRO A 101 -42.19 -38.97 21.83
N THR A 102 -41.06 -39.61 21.63
CA THR A 102 -40.09 -39.87 22.68
C THR A 102 -39.97 -38.57 23.47
N PRO A 103 -40.10 -38.60 24.81
CA PRO A 103 -39.93 -37.39 25.60
C PRO A 103 -38.64 -36.74 25.14
N THR A 104 -38.74 -35.48 24.70
CA THR A 104 -37.58 -34.62 24.51
C THR A 104 -36.67 -34.93 25.68
N GLY A 105 -35.49 -35.45 25.38
CA GLY A 105 -34.51 -35.78 26.40
C GLY A 105 -34.39 -34.57 27.34
N PRO A 106 -34.06 -34.79 28.62
CA PRO A 106 -33.80 -33.68 29.52
C PRO A 106 -32.91 -32.68 28.78
N PRO A 107 -33.20 -31.36 28.84
CA PRO A 107 -32.40 -30.35 28.14
C PRO A 107 -30.95 -30.71 28.38
N GLY A 108 -30.21 -30.93 27.28
CA GLY A 108 -28.79 -31.25 27.35
C GLY A 108 -28.18 -30.28 28.33
N GLU A 109 -27.57 -30.81 29.39
CA GLU A 109 -26.98 -29.97 30.41
C GLU A 109 -25.92 -29.13 29.71
N ASN A 110 -26.03 -27.81 29.84
CA ASN A 110 -25.09 -26.90 29.22
C ASN A 110 -24.01 -26.60 30.25
N THR A 111 -22.75 -26.81 29.89
CA THR A 111 -21.63 -26.40 30.74
C THR A 111 -21.29 -24.94 30.47
N VAL A 112 -21.17 -24.14 31.53
CA VAL A 112 -20.66 -22.76 31.46
C VAL A 112 -19.17 -22.77 31.81
N ILE A 113 -18.37 -22.16 30.94
CA ILE A 113 -16.92 -22.02 31.07
C ILE A 113 -16.58 -20.53 31.14
N ASP A 114 -15.94 -20.11 32.23
CA ASP A 114 -15.41 -18.75 32.36
C ASP A 114 -13.94 -18.75 31.93
N LEU A 115 -13.63 -18.00 30.87
CA LEU A 115 -12.29 -17.84 30.31
C LEU A 115 -11.70 -16.49 30.76
N PRO A 116 -10.78 -16.48 31.74
CA PRO A 116 -10.17 -15.25 32.19
C PRO A 116 -9.24 -14.67 31.12
N LEU A 117 -9.11 -13.35 31.15
CA LEU A 117 -8.18 -12.61 30.30
C LEU A 117 -6.73 -13.03 30.55
N THR A 118 -5.96 -13.26 29.48
CA THR A 118 -4.54 -13.62 29.54
C THR A 118 -3.60 -12.47 29.16
N ALA A 119 -4.06 -11.53 28.34
CA ALA A 119 -3.36 -10.29 28.02
C ALA A 119 -4.34 -9.23 27.51
N ASP A 120 -4.05 -7.96 27.76
CA ASP A 120 -4.78 -6.83 27.20
C ASP A 120 -3.88 -5.61 26.94
N VAL A 121 -4.32 -4.75 26.02
CA VAL A 121 -3.63 -3.51 25.66
C VAL A 121 -4.56 -2.57 24.90
N THR A 122 -4.40 -1.27 25.15
CA THR A 122 -5.00 -0.20 24.35
C THR A 122 -3.98 0.30 23.35
N VAL A 123 -4.42 0.56 22.13
CA VAL A 123 -3.64 1.30 21.15
C VAL A 123 -4.44 2.51 20.70
N SER A 124 -3.79 3.67 20.61
CA SER A 124 -4.40 4.92 20.11
C SER A 124 -3.57 5.57 19.00
N ASN A 125 -4.21 6.26 18.06
CA ASN A 125 -3.53 6.94 16.94
C ASN A 125 -2.62 8.08 17.38
N TRP A 126 -2.79 8.60 18.59
CA TRP A 126 -1.93 9.62 19.18
C TRP A 126 -0.72 9.05 19.91
N GLY A 127 -0.65 7.72 20.09
CA GLY A 127 0.44 7.07 20.81
C GLY A 127 0.53 7.50 22.29
N TYR A 128 -0.50 8.17 22.79
CA TYR A 128 -0.59 8.62 24.17
C TYR A 128 -1.19 7.50 25.02
N GLU A 129 -0.38 6.90 25.88
CA GLU A 129 -0.81 6.01 26.97
C GLU A 129 -1.30 6.86 28.16
N TYR A 130 -2.38 7.65 28.01
CA TYR A 130 -2.87 8.49 29.12
C TYR A 130 -3.43 7.69 30.32
N PHE A 131 -3.66 6.38 30.15
CA PHE A 131 -4.24 5.52 31.17
C PHE A 131 -3.35 4.28 31.36
N GLU A 132 -2.34 4.39 32.22
CA GLU A 132 -1.41 3.29 32.52
C GLU A 132 -2.13 2.00 32.98
N ASP A 133 -3.35 2.13 33.52
CA ASP A 133 -4.12 1.04 34.15
C ASP A 133 -5.49 0.72 33.50
N GLY A 134 -5.86 1.32 32.36
CA GLY A 134 -7.20 1.17 31.75
C GLY A 134 -7.19 0.74 30.27
N LEU A 135 -8.32 0.18 29.81
CA LEU A 135 -8.57 -0.11 28.40
C LEU A 135 -9.40 0.99 27.76
N SER A 136 -9.19 1.36 26.50
CA SER A 136 -10.09 2.28 25.81
C SER A 136 -10.46 1.84 24.41
N ALA A 137 -11.71 2.13 24.03
CA ALA A 137 -12.22 1.91 22.69
C ALA A 137 -13.18 3.03 22.29
N GLY A 138 -12.96 3.65 21.13
CA GLY A 138 -13.82 4.74 20.67
C GLY A 138 -13.12 5.80 19.83
N THR A 139 -13.82 6.92 19.69
CA THR A 139 -13.43 8.14 18.99
C THR A 139 -13.63 9.37 19.87
N TYR A 140 -12.59 10.16 20.11
CA TYR A 140 -12.63 11.38 20.94
C TYR A 140 -12.11 12.57 20.14
N ASP A 141 -12.74 13.75 20.21
CA ASP A 141 -12.22 14.97 19.57
C ASP A 141 -11.63 15.90 20.62
N TYR A 142 -10.51 16.52 20.28
CA TYR A 142 -9.92 17.54 21.15
C TYR A 142 -10.71 18.85 21.03
N PHE A 143 -11.15 19.38 22.16
CA PHE A 143 -11.92 20.64 22.24
C PHE A 143 -11.10 21.91 21.87
N ASP A 144 -9.92 21.77 21.26
CA ASP A 144 -9.09 22.89 20.84
C ASP A 144 -9.44 23.45 19.45
N GLY A 145 -10.40 22.82 18.76
CA GLY A 145 -10.86 23.26 17.44
C GLY A 145 -9.96 22.84 16.28
N SER A 146 -8.98 21.96 16.52
CA SER A 146 -8.13 21.34 15.49
C SER A 146 -8.91 20.43 14.53
N GLY A 147 -10.01 19.83 15.00
CA GLY A 147 -10.75 18.80 14.27
C GLY A 147 -10.05 17.44 14.28
N ASP A 148 -9.07 17.27 15.15
CA ASP A 148 -8.27 16.06 15.31
C ASP A 148 -8.98 15.01 16.16
N VAL A 149 -9.14 13.80 15.62
CA VAL A 149 -9.85 12.70 16.28
C VAL A 149 -8.83 11.71 16.87
N ASP A 150 -8.90 11.49 18.18
CA ASP A 150 -8.29 10.35 18.86
C ASP A 150 -9.15 9.11 18.65
N LEU A 151 -8.51 8.04 18.23
CA LEU A 151 -9.10 6.75 17.93
C LEU A 151 -8.38 5.73 18.78
N SER A 152 -9.15 4.96 19.54
CA SER A 152 -8.61 3.95 20.45
C SER A 152 -9.24 2.59 20.19
N ASP A 153 -8.41 1.55 20.26
CA ASP A 153 -8.82 0.15 20.19
C ASP A 153 -8.27 -0.61 21.40
N ALA A 154 -9.08 -1.49 21.97
CA ALA A 154 -8.66 -2.43 23.01
C ALA A 154 -8.49 -3.83 22.43
N TYR A 155 -7.39 -4.50 22.76
CA TYR A 155 -7.11 -5.90 22.38
C TYR A 155 -7.13 -6.77 23.63
N LEU A 156 -7.74 -7.95 23.52
CA LEU A 156 -7.99 -8.89 24.61
C LEU A 156 -7.62 -10.30 24.18
N ALA A 157 -6.83 -11.03 24.95
CA ALA A 157 -6.50 -12.44 24.69
C ALA A 157 -7.11 -13.37 25.74
N PHE A 158 -7.51 -14.57 25.32
CA PHE A 158 -8.10 -15.61 26.17
C PHE A 158 -7.51 -16.98 25.82
N ASP A 159 -7.34 -17.88 26.78
CA ASP A 159 -7.06 -19.29 26.51
C ASP A 159 -8.37 -20.02 26.20
N THR A 160 -8.56 -20.45 24.95
CA THR A 160 -9.78 -21.11 24.47
C THR A 160 -9.63 -22.61 24.28
N SER A 161 -8.55 -23.20 24.78
CA SER A 161 -8.27 -24.64 24.63
C SER A 161 -9.41 -25.54 25.14
N ALA A 162 -10.16 -25.09 26.14
CA ALA A 162 -11.32 -25.79 26.69
C ALA A 162 -12.55 -25.85 25.75
N LEU A 163 -12.55 -25.08 24.65
CA LEU A 163 -13.65 -25.03 23.67
C LEU A 163 -13.45 -26.00 22.51
N ALA A 164 -12.22 -26.49 22.29
CA ALA A 164 -11.87 -27.24 21.09
C ALA A 164 -12.80 -28.45 20.85
N GLY A 165 -13.44 -28.46 19.68
CA GLY A 165 -14.37 -29.51 19.25
C GLY A 165 -15.74 -29.51 19.93
N ARG A 166 -16.08 -28.49 20.72
CA ARG A 166 -17.39 -28.36 21.39
C ARG A 166 -18.35 -27.48 20.59
N GLU A 167 -19.65 -27.75 20.73
CA GLU A 167 -20.69 -26.84 20.24
C GLU A 167 -20.89 -25.72 21.26
N VAL A 168 -20.66 -24.48 20.83
CA VAL A 168 -20.87 -23.25 21.59
C VAL A 168 -22.31 -22.81 21.41
N VAL A 169 -23.08 -22.91 22.49
CA VAL A 169 -24.49 -22.49 22.53
C VAL A 169 -24.61 -20.97 22.70
N ALA A 170 -23.73 -20.37 23.51
CA ALA A 170 -23.65 -18.93 23.70
C ALA A 170 -22.24 -18.53 24.13
N ALA A 171 -21.77 -17.37 23.72
CA ALA A 171 -20.58 -16.76 24.30
C ALA A 171 -20.80 -15.27 24.53
N GLU A 172 -20.34 -14.80 25.68
CA GLU A 172 -20.57 -13.46 26.19
C GLU A 172 -19.24 -12.86 26.66
N LEU A 173 -18.80 -11.80 26.00
CA LEU A 173 -17.67 -10.99 26.45
C LEU A 173 -18.20 -9.84 27.30
N THR A 174 -17.70 -9.70 28.53
CA THR A 174 -18.10 -8.62 29.45
C THR A 174 -16.90 -7.81 29.87
N LEU A 175 -17.00 -6.48 29.75
CA LEU A 175 -16.03 -5.51 30.28
C LEU A 175 -16.75 -4.53 31.20
N HIS A 176 -16.08 -4.04 32.24
CA HIS A 176 -16.64 -3.03 33.13
C HIS A 176 -16.22 -1.63 32.67
N VAL A 177 -17.19 -0.78 32.34
CA VAL A 177 -16.95 0.63 32.02
C VAL A 177 -16.64 1.38 33.32
N GLN A 178 -15.53 2.11 33.35
CA GLN A 178 -15.17 3.01 34.45
C GLN A 178 -15.61 4.44 34.19
N ASP A 179 -15.41 4.89 32.96
CA ASP A 179 -15.57 6.28 32.54
C ASP A 179 -15.81 6.32 31.02
N GLY A 180 -16.23 7.46 30.49
CA GLY A 180 -16.41 7.63 29.06
C GLY A 180 -16.84 9.03 28.64
N TYR A 181 -16.60 9.34 27.37
CA TYR A 181 -16.98 10.59 26.72
C TYR A 181 -18.04 10.34 25.64
N GLY A 182 -18.90 11.33 25.39
CA GLY A 182 -19.94 11.23 24.35
C GLY A 182 -21.17 10.47 24.83
N CYS A 183 -22.23 11.20 25.16
CA CYS A 183 -23.45 10.68 25.80
C CYS A 183 -24.53 10.23 24.82
N ASP A 184 -24.29 10.35 23.52
CA ASP A 184 -25.29 10.08 22.48
C ASP A 184 -25.33 8.59 22.06
N GLY A 185 -24.85 7.69 22.94
CA GLY A 185 -24.69 6.26 22.68
C GLY A 185 -23.40 5.93 21.92
N ALA A 186 -22.79 4.79 22.25
CA ALA A 186 -21.50 4.33 21.73
C ALA A 186 -21.61 2.95 21.10
N ASP A 187 -21.34 2.83 19.79
CA ASP A 187 -21.33 1.55 19.07
C ASP A 187 -19.93 0.94 19.03
N ILE A 188 -19.62 0.11 20.03
CA ILE A 188 -18.33 -0.56 20.12
C ILE A 188 -18.46 -1.96 19.52
N THR A 189 -17.60 -2.25 18.55
CA THR A 189 -17.60 -3.52 17.81
C THR A 189 -16.49 -4.43 18.32
N ALA A 190 -16.86 -5.64 18.74
CA ALA A 190 -15.96 -6.76 19.02
C ALA A 190 -15.68 -7.55 17.74
N SER A 191 -14.42 -7.78 17.42
CA SER A 191 -13.98 -8.53 16.24
C SER A 191 -12.86 -9.51 16.58
N ALA A 192 -12.86 -10.70 15.98
CA ALA A 192 -11.81 -11.70 16.22
C ALA A 192 -10.48 -11.24 15.60
N VAL A 193 -9.40 -11.29 16.37
CA VAL A 193 -8.05 -11.00 15.87
C VAL A 193 -7.52 -12.22 15.13
N THR A 194 -6.90 -12.00 13.96
CA THR A 194 -6.47 -13.08 13.05
C THR A 194 -4.96 -13.21 12.94
N GLU A 195 -4.20 -12.38 13.65
CA GLU A 195 -2.73 -12.41 13.66
C GLU A 195 -2.20 -12.34 15.11
N PRO A 196 -1.05 -12.97 15.39
CA PRO A 196 -0.45 -12.91 16.73
C PRO A 196 -0.04 -11.48 17.08
N TRP A 197 -0.09 -11.14 18.36
CA TRP A 197 0.33 -9.85 18.88
C TRP A 197 0.97 -9.97 20.25
N ASP A 198 1.76 -8.95 20.57
CA ASP A 198 2.42 -8.82 21.86
C ASP A 198 2.00 -7.47 22.48
N PRO A 199 1.39 -7.48 23.69
CA PRO A 199 0.94 -6.27 24.37
C PRO A 199 2.05 -5.23 24.59
N GLN A 200 3.32 -5.62 24.52
CA GLN A 200 4.47 -4.73 24.72
C GLN A 200 4.94 -4.02 23.44
N THR A 201 4.51 -4.47 22.25
CA THR A 201 5.04 -3.96 20.97
C THR A 201 3.97 -3.53 19.98
N ILE A 202 2.73 -4.00 20.16
CA ILE A 202 1.59 -3.55 19.37
C ILE A 202 1.37 -2.05 19.53
N ASN A 203 1.12 -1.39 18.41
CA ASN A 203 0.86 0.05 18.34
C ASN A 203 -0.21 0.31 17.29
N TRP A 204 -0.75 1.53 17.25
CA TRP A 204 -1.86 1.88 16.36
C TRP A 204 -1.60 1.63 14.87
N PHE A 205 -0.36 1.78 14.42
CA PHE A 205 0.00 1.66 13.01
C PHE A 205 0.31 0.22 12.59
N GLU A 206 0.64 -0.65 13.55
CA GLU A 206 0.95 -2.07 13.37
C GLU A 206 -0.08 -2.96 14.08
N ARG A 207 -1.35 -2.55 14.03
CA ARG A 207 -2.45 -3.33 14.59
C ARG A 207 -2.63 -4.66 13.85
N PRO A 208 -2.76 -5.78 14.58
CA PRO A 208 -3.09 -7.08 14.01
C PRO A 208 -4.36 -7.02 13.18
N ALA A 209 -4.37 -7.76 12.08
CA ALA A 209 -5.60 -7.92 11.29
C ALA A 209 -6.73 -8.52 12.16
N VAL A 210 -7.96 -8.13 11.85
CA VAL A 210 -9.16 -8.70 12.47
C VAL A 210 -10.11 -9.23 11.40
N SER A 211 -10.92 -10.20 11.77
CA SER A 211 -12.02 -10.70 10.96
C SER A 211 -13.29 -9.91 11.25
N THR A 212 -13.99 -9.51 10.18
CA THR A 212 -15.36 -9.00 10.28
C THR A 212 -16.39 -10.11 10.40
N GLN A 213 -15.98 -11.38 10.15
CA GLN A 213 -16.85 -12.53 10.33
C GLN A 213 -17.18 -12.71 11.81
N ASN A 214 -18.47 -12.81 12.13
CA ASN A 214 -18.99 -12.92 13.49
C ASN A 214 -18.65 -11.72 14.39
N ALA A 215 -18.24 -10.59 13.82
CA ALA A 215 -18.08 -9.36 14.59
C ALA A 215 -19.43 -8.90 15.13
N VAL A 216 -19.43 -8.37 16.35
CA VAL A 216 -20.65 -7.99 17.07
C VAL A 216 -20.50 -6.59 17.62
N THR A 217 -21.48 -5.73 17.34
CA THR A 217 -21.54 -4.38 17.88
C THR A 217 -22.48 -4.37 19.07
N ALA A 218 -22.02 -3.85 20.20
CA ALA A 218 -22.87 -3.54 21.35
C ALA A 218 -23.05 -2.03 21.41
N HIS A 219 -24.30 -1.62 21.61
CA HIS A 219 -24.67 -0.22 21.80
C HIS A 219 -24.65 0.11 23.28
N ASP A 220 -23.90 1.14 23.66
CA ASP A 220 -23.97 1.71 25.00
C ASP A 220 -25.26 2.53 25.16
N PRO A 221 -26.10 2.28 26.18
CA PRO A 221 -27.40 2.96 26.36
C PRO A 221 -27.34 4.48 26.62
N GLY A 222 -26.17 5.13 26.66
CA GLY A 222 -26.06 6.59 26.59
C GLY A 222 -26.18 7.34 27.92
N GLU A 223 -26.24 6.66 29.06
CA GLU A 223 -26.12 7.32 30.37
C GLU A 223 -24.63 7.54 30.69
N CYS A 224 -24.07 8.66 30.22
CA CYS A 224 -22.71 9.07 30.54
C CYS A 224 -22.39 8.85 32.03
N LEU A 225 -21.33 8.07 32.28
CA LEU A 225 -20.67 7.85 33.56
C LEU A 225 -21.33 6.90 34.56
N ALA A 226 -22.34 6.09 34.21
CA ALA A 226 -22.75 5.00 35.09
C ALA A 226 -21.77 3.82 34.96
N PRO A 227 -20.86 3.58 35.93
CA PRO A 227 -19.92 2.47 35.83
C PRO A 227 -20.72 1.17 35.84
N GLY A 228 -20.39 0.25 34.93
CA GLY A 228 -21.26 -0.89 34.70
C GLY A 228 -20.76 -1.86 33.64
N PRO A 229 -21.31 -3.08 33.61
CA PRO A 229 -20.91 -4.06 32.62
C PRO A 229 -21.45 -3.70 31.23
N MET A 230 -20.57 -3.65 30.25
CA MET A 230 -20.91 -3.67 28.81
C MET A 230 -20.60 -5.05 28.25
N THR A 231 -21.47 -5.54 27.38
CA THR A 231 -21.50 -6.96 27.01
C THR A 231 -21.69 -7.17 25.51
N TRP A 232 -20.93 -8.09 24.93
CA TRP A 232 -20.99 -8.47 23.51
C TRP A 232 -21.31 -9.98 23.37
N PRO A 233 -22.38 -10.36 22.64
CA PRO A 233 -22.71 -11.76 22.38
C PRO A 233 -21.84 -12.37 21.28
N VAL A 234 -20.57 -12.65 21.59
CA VAL A 234 -19.53 -13.13 20.65
C VAL A 234 -19.60 -14.63 20.33
N THR A 235 -20.80 -15.24 20.36
CA THR A 235 -21.03 -16.68 20.13
C THR A 235 -20.37 -17.19 18.85
N GLY A 236 -20.48 -16.45 17.75
CA GLY A 236 -19.87 -16.86 16.48
C GLY A 236 -18.34 -16.82 16.47
N ILE A 237 -17.72 -15.91 17.22
CA ILE A 237 -16.26 -15.87 17.38
C ILE A 237 -15.79 -17.08 18.20
N ALA A 238 -16.45 -17.36 19.31
CA ALA A 238 -16.14 -18.50 20.17
C ALA A 238 -16.36 -19.84 19.47
N GLN A 239 -17.43 -19.98 18.68
CA GLN A 239 -17.67 -21.18 17.87
C GLN A 239 -16.56 -21.39 16.84
N ALA A 240 -16.10 -20.32 16.17
CA ALA A 240 -15.00 -20.44 15.20
C ALA A 240 -13.72 -20.99 15.86
N TRP A 241 -13.39 -20.55 17.07
CA TRP A 241 -12.27 -21.11 17.83
C TRP A 241 -12.49 -22.57 18.25
N ALA A 242 -13.72 -22.92 18.64
CA ALA A 242 -14.08 -24.31 18.93
C ALA A 242 -13.94 -25.21 17.69
N ASP A 243 -14.22 -24.68 16.50
CA ASP A 243 -14.09 -25.36 15.21
C ASP A 243 -12.63 -25.45 14.71
N GLY A 244 -11.68 -24.87 15.45
CA GLY A 244 -10.24 -24.96 15.16
C GLY A 244 -9.67 -23.79 14.37
N VAL A 245 -10.36 -22.65 14.27
CA VAL A 245 -9.76 -21.40 13.81
C VAL A 245 -8.76 -20.90 14.86
N ASP A 246 -7.59 -20.45 14.42
CA ASP A 246 -6.56 -19.89 15.30
C ASP A 246 -7.12 -18.74 16.14
N ASN A 247 -6.92 -18.82 17.45
CA ASN A 247 -7.32 -17.79 18.40
C ASN A 247 -6.16 -16.83 18.66
N HIS A 248 -6.33 -15.58 18.24
CA HIS A 248 -5.45 -14.48 18.62
C HIS A 248 -6.16 -13.39 19.44
N GLY A 249 -7.33 -13.67 20.01
CA GLY A 249 -8.06 -12.73 20.86
C GLY A 249 -9.13 -11.90 20.14
N ILE A 250 -9.59 -10.84 20.80
CA ILE A 250 -10.67 -9.95 20.35
C ILE A 250 -10.18 -8.51 20.38
N ARG A 251 -10.52 -7.74 19.34
CA ARG A 251 -10.39 -6.29 19.31
C ARG A 251 -11.74 -5.62 19.54
N LEU A 252 -11.78 -4.63 20.41
CA LEU A 252 -12.88 -3.67 20.55
C LEU A 252 -12.51 -2.37 19.83
N THR A 253 -13.40 -1.88 18.98
CA THR A 253 -13.18 -0.64 18.22
C THR A 253 -14.46 0.19 18.14
N GLY A 254 -14.34 1.50 18.21
CA GLY A 254 -15.46 2.42 18.01
C GLY A 254 -15.82 2.58 16.53
N SER A 255 -17.11 2.75 16.25
CA SER A 255 -17.62 3.07 14.91
C SER A 255 -17.35 4.55 14.57
N VAL A 256 -16.62 4.80 13.48
CA VAL A 256 -16.27 6.16 12.96
C VAL A 256 -17.34 6.76 12.04
N SER A 257 -18.41 6.04 11.72
CA SER A 257 -19.32 6.36 10.62
C SER A 257 -20.47 7.34 10.94
N SER A 258 -20.73 7.67 12.22
CA SER A 258 -21.95 8.40 12.60
C SER A 258 -21.73 9.89 12.91
N GLY A 259 -20.50 10.41 12.89
CA GLY A 259 -20.21 11.78 13.34
C GLY A 259 -20.39 12.00 14.85
N THR A 260 -20.85 10.97 15.58
CA THR A 260 -20.98 10.94 17.03
C THR A 260 -19.62 10.64 17.65
N ARG A 261 -19.16 11.51 18.54
CA ARG A 261 -17.85 11.41 19.20
C ARG A 261 -18.06 10.75 20.55
N TYR A 262 -17.52 9.55 20.74
CA TYR A 262 -17.62 8.82 21.99
C TYR A 262 -16.40 7.94 22.25
N GLU A 263 -15.94 7.86 23.48
CA GLU A 263 -14.92 6.90 23.92
C GLU A 263 -15.35 6.26 25.22
N ARG A 264 -15.08 4.97 25.40
CA ARG A 264 -15.31 4.26 26.66
C ARG A 264 -13.99 3.78 27.23
N TYR A 265 -13.83 4.01 28.53
CA TYR A 265 -12.72 3.49 29.31
C TYR A 265 -13.21 2.31 30.14
N PHE A 266 -12.53 1.19 30.01
CA PHE A 266 -12.86 -0.07 30.68
C PHE A 266 -11.76 -0.45 31.68
N GLU A 267 -12.16 -1.23 32.68
CA GLU A 267 -11.23 -1.89 33.59
C GLU A 267 -10.34 -2.87 32.81
N SER A 268 -9.03 -2.79 33.04
CA SER A 268 -8.02 -3.65 32.45
C SER A 268 -7.57 -4.73 33.44
N SER A 269 -6.72 -5.64 32.97
CA SER A 269 -5.99 -6.59 33.83
C SER A 269 -5.11 -5.91 34.90
N ARG A 270 -4.76 -4.63 34.69
CA ARG A 270 -3.90 -3.83 35.57
C ARG A 270 -4.68 -2.97 36.57
N THR A 271 -5.99 -2.84 36.41
CA THR A 271 -6.83 -2.04 37.32
C THR A 271 -6.86 -2.65 38.72
N ALA A 272 -6.22 -2.00 39.70
CA ALA A 272 -6.12 -2.49 41.06
C ALA A 272 -7.51 -2.58 41.75
N GLY A 273 -7.95 -3.80 42.06
CA GLY A 273 -9.26 -4.04 42.69
C GLY A 273 -10.46 -3.93 41.73
N GLY A 274 -10.21 -3.80 40.42
CA GLY A 274 -11.24 -3.79 39.38
C GLY A 274 -11.72 -5.18 38.98
N THR A 275 -12.67 -5.20 38.04
CA THR A 275 -13.30 -6.35 37.41
C THR A 275 -12.69 -6.52 36.01
N PRO A 276 -11.68 -7.38 35.83
CA PRO A 276 -11.03 -7.54 34.53
C PRO A 276 -12.01 -8.11 33.49
N PRO A 277 -11.74 -7.89 32.19
CA PRO A 277 -12.52 -8.48 31.10
C PRO A 277 -12.68 -10.00 31.25
N MET A 278 -13.86 -10.52 30.95
CA MET A 278 -14.18 -11.94 31.07
C MET A 278 -14.94 -12.43 29.84
N LEU A 279 -14.57 -13.62 29.35
CA LEU A 279 -15.32 -14.31 28.31
C LEU A 279 -16.02 -15.53 28.91
N ARG A 280 -17.35 -15.49 29.01
CA ARG A 280 -18.18 -16.58 29.50
C ARG A 280 -18.78 -17.35 28.33
N VAL A 281 -18.51 -18.65 28.25
CA VAL A 281 -18.94 -19.50 27.13
C VAL A 281 -19.81 -20.63 27.64
N THR A 282 -21.02 -20.75 27.11
CA THR A 282 -21.92 -21.87 27.33
C THR A 282 -21.78 -22.84 26.18
N VAL A 283 -21.44 -24.09 26.48
CA VAL A 283 -21.19 -25.16 25.51
C VAL A 283 -22.15 -26.31 25.79
N ALA A 284 -22.64 -26.95 24.73
CA ALA A 284 -23.43 -28.16 24.87
C ALA A 284 -22.54 -29.27 25.47
N ASP A 285 -23.08 -30.03 26.41
CA ASP A 285 -22.37 -31.21 26.89
C ASP A 285 -22.29 -32.27 25.79
N PRO A 286 -21.20 -33.05 25.73
CA PRO A 286 -21.02 -34.10 24.73
C PRO A 286 -22.07 -35.21 24.96
N GLY A 287 -23.24 -35.02 24.38
CA GLY A 287 -24.40 -35.88 24.48
C GLY A 287 -25.24 -35.79 23.21
N THR A 288 -25.13 -36.83 22.38
CA THR A 288 -25.94 -37.16 21.21
C THR A 288 -25.78 -36.30 19.94
N THR A 289 -24.94 -36.83 19.05
CA THR A 289 -24.85 -36.58 17.62
C THR A 289 -26.19 -36.52 16.87
N ALA A 290 -26.34 -35.51 16.00
CA ALA A 290 -27.08 -35.63 14.74
C ALA A 290 -26.42 -34.71 13.70
N GLY A 291 -25.78 -35.31 12.69
CA GLY A 291 -25.03 -34.58 11.68
C GLY A 291 -25.90 -33.84 10.67
N VAL A 292 -25.41 -32.71 10.15
CA VAL A 292 -25.83 -32.15 8.87
C VAL A 292 -24.65 -31.45 8.19
N ALA A 293 -24.36 -31.95 6.99
CA ALA A 293 -23.82 -31.30 5.79
C ALA A 293 -22.70 -30.24 5.92
N ALA A 294 -21.54 -30.60 5.33
CA ALA A 294 -20.61 -29.65 4.74
C ALA A 294 -21.37 -28.63 3.88
N ARG A 295 -21.39 -27.37 4.31
CA ARG A 295 -21.99 -26.25 3.59
C ARG A 295 -20.87 -25.36 3.07
N SER A 296 -20.85 -25.19 1.75
CA SER A 296 -19.89 -24.39 0.99
C SER A 296 -19.65 -23.02 1.63
N THR A 297 -18.37 -22.70 1.82
CA THR A 297 -17.88 -21.37 2.15
C THR A 297 -18.02 -20.46 0.94
N VAL A 298 -18.93 -19.49 1.01
CA VAL A 298 -18.88 -18.27 0.21
C VAL A 298 -18.07 -17.26 1.01
N THR A 299 -16.84 -17.01 0.60
CA THR A 299 -15.91 -16.08 1.26
C THR A 299 -16.36 -14.64 1.02
N ALA A 300 -16.71 -13.91 2.09
CA ALA A 300 -16.89 -12.46 2.05
C ALA A 300 -15.51 -11.77 2.03
N ALA A 301 -15.37 -10.73 1.19
CA ALA A 301 -14.11 -10.10 0.84
C ALA A 301 -13.49 -9.28 2.00
N ALA A 302 -12.20 -9.51 2.24
CA ALA A 302 -11.35 -8.79 3.19
C ALA A 302 -11.03 -7.35 2.74
N THR A 303 -11.04 -6.40 3.67
CA THR A 303 -10.53 -5.03 3.51
C THR A 303 -9.00 -5.07 3.33
N ALA A 304 -8.46 -4.50 2.26
CA ALA A 304 -7.07 -4.75 1.86
C ALA A 304 -6.05 -3.73 2.40
N VAL A 305 -5.09 -4.24 3.19
CA VAL A 305 -3.93 -3.49 3.68
C VAL A 305 -2.86 -3.31 2.56
N PRO A 306 -2.27 -2.10 2.40
CA PRO A 306 -1.15 -1.88 1.49
C PRO A 306 0.07 -2.69 1.94
N THR A 307 0.73 -3.41 1.04
CA THR A 307 1.76 -4.39 1.42
C THR A 307 3.14 -4.03 0.84
N VAL A 308 4.22 -4.25 1.61
CA VAL A 308 5.61 -4.03 1.20
C VAL A 308 6.30 -5.38 0.91
N PRO A 309 6.58 -5.73 -0.37
CA PRO A 309 7.21 -7.00 -0.70
C PRO A 309 8.65 -7.08 -0.20
N GLY A 310 8.92 -7.98 0.75
CA GLY A 310 10.28 -8.27 1.17
C GLY A 310 11.00 -7.03 1.72
N ARG A 311 10.31 -6.28 2.58
CA ARG A 311 10.82 -5.18 3.40
C ARG A 311 12.27 -5.43 3.85
N ILE A 312 13.08 -4.37 3.88
CA ILE A 312 14.48 -4.43 4.33
C ILE A 312 14.70 -3.63 5.61
N TRP A 313 15.69 -4.07 6.38
CA TRP A 313 16.13 -3.45 7.62
C TRP A 313 17.62 -3.07 7.56
N PHE A 314 18.10 -2.34 8.57
CA PHE A 314 19.50 -1.89 8.61
C PHE A 314 20.50 -3.04 8.55
N ASP A 315 20.15 -4.19 9.12
CA ASP A 315 21.03 -5.36 9.13
C ASP A 315 21.19 -5.95 7.73
N ASP A 316 20.13 -5.97 6.91
CA ASP A 316 20.22 -6.38 5.51
C ASP A 316 21.23 -5.55 4.72
N CYS A 317 21.23 -4.24 4.98
CA CYS A 317 22.14 -3.30 4.33
C CYS A 317 23.61 -3.46 4.77
N ASN A 318 23.83 -3.97 5.98
CA ASN A 318 25.16 -4.15 6.55
C ASN A 318 25.77 -5.53 6.26
N GLN A 319 25.00 -6.49 5.74
CA GLN A 319 25.53 -7.77 5.28
C GLN A 319 26.64 -7.56 4.25
N SER A 320 27.71 -8.36 4.34
CA SER A 320 28.91 -8.21 3.51
C SER A 320 28.63 -8.23 1.99
N ALA A 321 27.64 -9.03 1.55
CA ALA A 321 27.23 -9.13 0.15
C ALA A 321 26.52 -7.86 -0.38
N ASN A 322 25.96 -7.05 0.51
CA ASN A 322 25.09 -5.92 0.19
C ASN A 322 25.78 -4.58 0.47
N LYS A 323 26.60 -4.53 1.54
CA LYS A 323 27.27 -3.32 2.05
C LYS A 323 28.02 -2.57 0.96
N THR A 324 28.83 -3.24 0.14
CA THR A 324 29.59 -2.59 -0.94
C THR A 324 28.67 -1.96 -1.98
N LYS A 325 27.54 -2.60 -2.29
CA LYS A 325 26.54 -2.06 -3.24
C LYS A 325 25.80 -0.88 -2.64
N ALA A 326 25.51 -0.91 -1.34
CA ALA A 326 24.85 0.20 -0.64
C ALA A 326 25.67 1.49 -0.69
N TYR A 327 27.00 1.42 -0.69
CA TYR A 327 27.89 2.57 -0.89
C TYR A 327 28.03 3.04 -2.34
N SER A 328 27.49 2.30 -3.31
CA SER A 328 27.55 2.70 -4.71
C SER A 328 26.50 3.76 -5.03
N LYS A 329 26.69 4.50 -6.13
CA LYS A 329 25.71 5.46 -6.64
C LYS A 329 24.33 4.83 -6.90
N ASP A 330 24.29 3.53 -7.21
CA ASP A 330 23.05 2.83 -7.49
C ASP A 330 22.36 2.29 -6.22
N GLY A 331 23.09 2.25 -5.10
CA GLY A 331 22.62 1.63 -3.88
C GLY A 331 22.52 0.11 -3.99
N TRP A 332 22.12 -0.52 -2.90
CA TRP A 332 21.74 -1.93 -2.91
C TRP A 332 20.23 -2.05 -3.10
N VAL A 333 19.82 -2.35 -4.34
CA VAL A 333 18.42 -2.63 -4.67
C VAL A 333 18.13 -4.11 -4.43
N LYS A 334 17.28 -4.42 -3.43
CA LYS A 334 16.86 -5.81 -3.15
C LYS A 334 15.84 -6.27 -4.17
N ASN A 335 14.86 -5.43 -4.45
CA ASN A 335 13.80 -5.64 -5.43
C ASN A 335 13.24 -4.29 -5.87
N GLN A 336 12.17 -4.31 -6.67
CA GLN A 336 11.59 -3.09 -7.21
C GLN A 336 10.94 -2.15 -6.19
N HIS A 337 10.73 -2.61 -4.96
CA HIS A 337 10.12 -1.84 -3.88
C HIS A 337 11.12 -1.39 -2.82
N ASN A 338 12.30 -2.01 -2.72
CA ASN A 338 13.20 -1.77 -1.60
C ASN A 338 14.64 -1.51 -2.05
N VAL A 339 15.23 -0.44 -1.52
CA VAL A 339 16.62 -0.03 -1.77
C VAL A 339 17.27 0.45 -0.48
N CYS A 340 18.55 0.12 -0.29
CA CYS A 340 19.38 0.70 0.75
C CYS A 340 20.58 1.46 0.18
N ASP A 341 20.85 2.63 0.76
CA ASP A 341 21.98 3.48 0.46
C ASP A 341 22.83 3.73 1.69
N LYS A 342 24.14 3.84 1.48
CA LYS A 342 25.08 4.29 2.49
C LYS A 342 25.98 5.37 1.93
N GLN A 343 26.15 6.44 2.67
CA GLN A 343 27.10 7.49 2.34
C GLN A 343 27.89 7.90 3.57
N ASN A 344 29.22 7.85 3.44
CA ASN A 344 30.11 8.48 4.41
C ASN A 344 30.12 9.97 4.12
N MET A 345 29.98 10.78 5.17
CA MET A 345 30.13 12.22 5.10
C MET A 345 31.40 12.65 5.83
N GLU A 346 32.02 13.70 5.30
CA GLU A 346 33.02 14.48 6.02
C GLU A 346 32.77 15.94 5.68
N VAL A 347 32.48 16.75 6.70
CA VAL A 347 32.43 18.21 6.56
C VAL A 347 33.54 18.83 7.39
N THR A 348 34.26 19.77 6.80
CA THR A 348 35.31 20.54 7.47
C THR A 348 35.09 22.02 7.26
N TRP A 349 35.34 22.84 8.28
CA TRP A 349 35.38 24.28 8.13
C TRP A 349 36.67 24.86 8.72
N TRP A 350 37.06 26.01 8.18
CA TRP A 350 38.35 26.62 8.40
C TRP A 350 38.15 28.04 8.91
N THR A 351 38.95 28.45 9.90
CA THR A 351 39.01 29.86 10.28
C THR A 351 39.75 30.63 9.20
N ILE A 352 39.10 31.63 8.60
CA ILE A 352 39.70 32.49 7.57
C ILE A 352 40.28 33.74 8.26
N SER A 353 41.57 33.98 8.09
CA SER A 353 42.26 35.17 8.58
C SER A 353 43.01 35.83 7.44
N THR A 354 42.90 37.15 7.27
CA THR A 354 43.66 37.90 6.26
C THR A 354 45.15 37.98 6.58
N ARG A 355 45.58 37.54 7.77
CA ARG A 355 46.97 37.66 8.26
C ARG A 355 47.64 36.33 8.60
N LYS A 356 46.92 35.20 8.55
CA LYS A 356 47.42 33.86 8.92
C LYS A 356 46.88 32.79 7.98
N PRO A 357 47.62 31.69 7.73
CA PRO A 357 47.10 30.58 6.93
C PRO A 357 45.81 30.01 7.54
N PRO A 358 44.87 29.50 6.71
CA PRO A 358 43.63 28.89 7.18
C PRO A 358 43.93 27.77 8.17
N LYS A 359 43.22 27.75 9.30
CA LYS A 359 43.36 26.71 10.32
C LYS A 359 42.07 25.88 10.34
N LEU A 360 42.20 24.54 10.30
CA LEU A 360 41.05 23.65 10.46
C LEU A 360 40.44 23.90 11.83
N GLU A 361 39.21 24.36 11.84
CA GLU A 361 38.50 24.78 13.05
C GLU A 361 37.61 23.65 13.54
N GLY A 362 36.91 22.98 12.63
CA GLY A 362 36.07 21.85 12.94
C GLY A 362 35.98 20.80 11.84
N ARG A 363 35.65 19.57 12.26
CA ARG A 363 35.37 18.43 11.39
C ARG A 363 34.18 17.65 11.93
N VAL A 364 33.20 17.38 11.07
CA VAL A 364 32.11 16.43 11.30
C VAL A 364 32.35 15.22 10.39
N THR A 365 32.25 14.01 10.96
CA THR A 365 32.19 12.76 10.18
C THR A 365 31.00 11.96 10.62
N ALA A 366 30.31 11.32 9.69
CA ALA A 366 29.27 10.34 9.98
C ALA A 366 29.06 9.41 8.79
N THR A 367 28.18 8.43 8.96
CA THR A 367 27.65 7.58 7.90
C THR A 367 26.13 7.68 7.92
N LEU A 368 25.51 8.13 6.83
CA LEU A 368 24.07 8.00 6.66
C LEU A 368 23.78 6.65 5.99
N THR A 369 22.89 5.88 6.61
CA THR A 369 22.25 4.71 6.00
C THR A 369 20.79 5.06 5.74
N GLN A 370 20.36 5.04 4.48
CA GLN A 370 18.97 5.27 4.07
C GLN A 370 18.37 3.96 3.58
N ILE A 371 17.21 3.60 4.10
CA ILE A 371 16.39 2.51 3.63
C ILE A 371 15.11 3.10 3.07
N ILE A 372 14.71 2.65 1.89
CA ILE A 372 13.40 2.98 1.33
C ILE A 372 12.63 1.69 1.12
N ASN A 373 11.42 1.65 1.66
CA ASN A 373 10.44 0.58 1.56
C ASN A 373 9.18 1.16 0.89
N ALA A 374 9.05 0.96 -0.42
CA ALA A 374 7.92 1.45 -1.21
C ALA A 374 6.76 0.45 -1.20
N TYR A 375 5.53 0.94 -1.00
CA TYR A 375 4.37 0.06 -0.97
C TYR A 375 4.00 -0.39 -2.37
N ARG A 376 3.71 -1.70 -2.53
CA ARG A 376 3.26 -2.25 -3.82
C ARG A 376 1.85 -1.83 -4.19
N GLY A 377 1.05 -1.45 -3.19
CA GLY A 377 -0.35 -1.05 -3.31
C GLY A 377 -1.32 -1.94 -2.55
N VAL A 378 -2.61 -1.66 -2.70
CA VAL A 378 -3.74 -2.30 -2.00
C VAL A 378 -4.53 -3.22 -2.92
N MET A 379 -5.12 -4.27 -2.35
CA MET A 379 -6.03 -5.18 -3.08
C MET A 379 -7.47 -4.64 -3.19
N ALA A 380 -7.85 -3.65 -2.36
CA ALA A 380 -9.21 -3.13 -2.24
C ALA A 380 -9.42 -1.85 -3.04
N VAL A 381 -10.61 -1.71 -3.60
CA VAL A 381 -10.98 -0.67 -4.57
C VAL A 381 -11.02 0.74 -3.97
N GLU A 382 -11.44 0.87 -2.70
CA GLU A 382 -11.59 2.16 -2.01
C GLU A 382 -10.26 2.87 -1.68
N TYR A 383 -9.14 2.13 -1.56
CA TYR A 383 -7.86 2.68 -1.08
C TYR A 383 -6.83 3.01 -2.17
N ALA A 384 -7.24 3.01 -3.45
CA ALA A 384 -6.37 3.31 -4.60
C ALA A 384 -5.74 4.73 -4.61
N ARG A 385 -6.00 5.54 -3.56
CA ARG A 385 -5.54 6.92 -3.37
C ARG A 385 -4.23 7.03 -2.58
N ALA A 386 -3.84 6.04 -1.77
CA ALA A 386 -2.66 6.13 -0.89
C ALA A 386 -1.44 5.43 -1.52
N ARG A 387 -0.63 6.18 -2.27
CA ARG A 387 0.68 5.70 -2.75
C ARG A 387 1.74 6.08 -1.72
N VAL A 388 2.06 5.16 -0.83
CA VAL A 388 2.91 5.42 0.34
C VAL A 388 4.34 4.97 0.08
N ILE A 389 5.29 5.74 0.60
CA ILE A 389 6.71 5.41 0.64
C ILE A 389 7.18 5.61 2.07
N GLU A 390 7.81 4.58 2.63
CA GLU A 390 8.50 4.67 3.91
C GLU A 390 10.00 4.83 3.66
N THR A 391 10.64 5.81 4.28
CA THR A 391 12.09 5.96 4.28
C THR A 391 12.60 6.04 5.71
N THR A 392 13.54 5.17 6.06
CA THR A 392 14.16 5.13 7.39
C THR A 392 15.64 5.47 7.26
N TRP A 393 16.09 6.43 8.05
CA TRP A 393 17.45 6.92 8.07
C TRP A 393 18.13 6.58 9.37
N ARG A 394 19.40 6.17 9.30
CA ARG A 394 20.26 6.00 10.46
C ARG A 394 21.56 6.73 10.26
N LEU A 395 21.89 7.61 11.19
CA LEU A 395 23.17 8.28 11.27
C LEU A 395 24.08 7.50 12.24
N SER A 396 25.19 6.95 11.74
CA SER A 396 26.17 6.22 12.54
C SER A 396 27.55 6.86 12.46
N ASP A 397 28.49 6.40 13.31
CA ASP A 397 29.89 6.86 13.31
C ASP A 397 30.05 8.37 13.47
N VAL A 398 29.05 9.01 14.09
CA VAL A 398 28.94 10.45 14.23
C VAL A 398 30.02 10.97 15.16
N THR A 399 30.86 11.86 14.66
CA THR A 399 31.89 12.55 15.44
C THR A 399 31.97 14.01 15.02
N ILE A 400 31.92 14.93 15.98
CA ILE A 400 32.27 16.34 15.79
C ILE A 400 33.56 16.62 16.55
N ARG A 401 34.56 17.19 15.87
CA ARG A 401 35.81 17.66 16.46
C ARG A 401 35.99 19.15 16.23
N LEU A 402 36.26 19.93 17.27
CA LEU A 402 36.66 21.34 17.17
C LEU A 402 38.04 21.50 17.78
N GLY A 403 38.99 22.07 17.03
CA GLY A 403 40.38 22.21 17.48
C GLY A 403 41.04 20.89 17.95
N GLY A 404 40.51 19.74 17.50
CA GLY A 404 40.94 18.39 17.90
C GLY A 404 40.17 17.76 19.06
N ALA A 405 39.40 18.52 19.85
CA ALA A 405 38.57 17.99 20.93
C ALA A 405 37.22 17.48 20.42
N ARG A 406 36.65 16.45 21.04
CA ARG A 406 35.32 15.89 20.68
C ARG A 406 34.19 16.68 21.33
N PHE A 407 33.11 16.90 20.61
CA PHE A 407 31.94 17.66 21.07
C PHE A 407 30.67 16.82 20.96
N ASN A 408 30.33 16.12 22.04
CA ASN A 408 29.17 15.22 22.05
C ASN A 408 27.82 15.94 22.26
N SER A 409 27.84 17.18 22.76
CA SER A 409 26.65 18.01 22.99
C SER A 409 26.24 18.85 21.77
N ALA A 410 27.07 18.89 20.73
CA ALA A 410 26.75 19.65 19.53
C ALA A 410 25.53 19.04 18.81
N PRO A 411 24.54 19.86 18.41
CA PRO A 411 23.38 19.38 17.67
C PRO A 411 23.73 19.09 16.21
N ILE A 412 23.01 18.13 15.65
CA ILE A 412 22.94 17.81 14.23
C ILE A 412 21.46 17.75 13.89
N GLU A 413 21.11 18.45 12.82
CA GLU A 413 19.77 18.50 12.23
C GLU A 413 19.76 17.65 10.95
N LEU A 414 18.71 16.85 10.78
CA LEU A 414 18.50 15.98 9.62
C LEU A 414 17.08 16.18 9.12
N TRP A 415 16.89 16.48 7.84
CA TRP A 415 15.56 16.68 7.25
C TRP A 415 15.46 16.19 5.81
N LEU A 416 14.22 16.17 5.33
CA LEU A 416 13.84 15.83 3.97
C LEU A 416 13.65 17.10 3.12
N ASP A 417 14.40 17.18 2.01
CA ASP A 417 14.19 18.17 0.95
C ASP A 417 13.64 17.48 -0.31
N ASN A 418 12.50 16.82 -0.13
CA ASN A 418 11.94 15.91 -1.12
C ASN A 418 11.16 16.65 -2.23
N VAL A 419 11.24 16.16 -3.46
CA VAL A 419 10.66 16.81 -4.64
C VAL A 419 9.67 15.89 -5.33
N GLY A 420 8.43 16.34 -5.47
CA GLY A 420 7.37 15.65 -6.20
C GLY A 420 7.18 16.19 -7.62
N SER A 421 6.83 15.31 -8.57
CA SER A 421 6.45 15.69 -9.94
C SER A 421 5.20 14.92 -10.40
N PRO A 422 4.20 15.55 -11.05
CA PRO A 422 4.23 16.93 -11.61
C PRO A 422 4.03 18.07 -10.61
N GLY A 423 3.79 17.77 -9.33
CA GLY A 423 3.67 18.79 -8.28
C GLY A 423 4.07 18.24 -6.91
N PRO A 424 4.13 19.11 -5.88
CA PRO A 424 4.61 18.74 -4.54
C PRO A 424 3.75 17.66 -3.86
N SER A 425 2.45 17.56 -4.18
CA SER A 425 1.55 16.51 -3.69
C SER A 425 1.94 15.07 -4.08
N GLN A 426 2.96 14.93 -4.94
CA GLN A 426 3.48 13.64 -5.38
C GLN A 426 4.60 13.10 -4.51
N CYS A 427 5.08 13.90 -3.57
CA CYS A 427 6.09 13.52 -2.61
C CYS A 427 5.84 14.41 -1.41
N GLU A 428 4.77 14.15 -0.66
CA GLU A 428 4.40 14.96 0.49
C GLU A 428 4.69 14.16 1.75
N GLN A 429 5.31 14.78 2.75
CA GLN A 429 5.46 14.16 4.06
C GLN A 429 4.09 14.00 4.71
N ILE A 430 3.84 12.84 5.31
CA ILE A 430 2.65 12.59 6.12
C ILE A 430 3.00 13.01 7.54
N PRO A 431 2.48 14.16 8.05
CA PRO A 431 2.77 14.62 9.40
C PRO A 431 2.21 13.61 10.41
N GLY A 432 2.94 13.36 11.51
CA GLY A 432 2.45 12.56 12.64
C GLY A 432 2.57 11.03 12.51
N ALA A 433 3.06 10.49 11.41
CA ALA A 433 3.36 9.06 11.30
C ALA A 433 4.67 8.71 12.04
N GLY A 434 4.61 8.61 13.38
CA GLY A 434 5.73 8.15 14.22
C GLY A 434 6.18 9.06 15.37
N GLY A 435 5.32 9.93 15.90
CA GLY A 435 5.64 10.73 17.09
C GLY A 435 6.61 11.90 16.81
N GLY A 436 6.03 13.10 16.72
CA GLY A 436 6.61 14.31 17.32
C GLY A 436 7.78 15.07 16.68
N ASP A 437 8.51 14.57 15.67
CA ASP A 437 9.63 15.37 15.13
C ASP A 437 9.28 16.13 13.82
N PRO A 438 9.69 17.42 13.69
CA PRO A 438 9.38 18.25 12.52
C PRO A 438 9.92 17.65 11.21
N VAL A 439 9.60 18.30 10.08
CA VAL A 439 10.37 18.19 8.82
C VAL A 439 11.87 18.04 9.09
N VAL A 440 12.38 18.70 10.14
CA VAL A 440 13.73 18.66 10.69
C VAL A 440 13.83 17.93 12.03
N VAL A 441 14.65 16.86 12.09
CA VAL A 441 15.00 16.13 13.32
C VAL A 441 16.31 16.64 13.88
N ARG A 442 16.29 17.19 15.10
CA ARG A 442 17.45 17.76 15.78
C ARG A 442 17.87 16.91 16.98
N ARG A 443 19.08 16.36 16.98
CA ARG A 443 19.65 15.63 18.13
C ARG A 443 21.11 16.00 18.35
N THR A 444 21.59 15.86 19.58
CA THR A 444 23.02 15.98 19.87
C THR A 444 23.80 14.82 19.25
N VAL A 445 25.12 14.96 19.08
CA VAL A 445 25.99 13.85 18.67
C VAL A 445 25.80 12.63 19.59
N ALA A 446 25.71 12.83 20.91
CA ALA A 446 25.41 11.76 21.85
C ALA A 446 24.03 11.13 21.60
N GLY A 447 23.00 11.94 21.29
CA GLY A 447 21.67 11.45 20.96
C GLY A 447 21.64 10.60 19.68
N TRP A 448 22.36 11.01 18.64
CA TRP A 448 22.52 10.19 17.43
C TRP A 448 23.33 8.91 17.69
N GLN A 449 24.25 8.92 18.66
CA GLN A 449 24.99 7.72 19.05
C GLN A 449 24.14 6.73 19.87
N SER A 450 23.17 7.20 20.67
CA SER A 450 22.32 6.36 21.51
C SER A 450 21.06 5.85 20.79
N ASN A 451 20.40 6.70 20.01
CA ASN A 451 19.21 6.36 19.22
C ASN A 451 19.32 7.05 17.85
N GLY A 452 20.10 6.45 16.95
CA GLY A 452 20.60 7.10 15.75
C GLY A 452 19.69 7.09 14.54
N TRP A 453 18.41 6.78 14.67
CA TRP A 453 17.52 6.63 13.51
C TRP A 453 16.25 7.48 13.57
N VAL A 454 15.69 7.73 12.40
CA VAL A 454 14.42 8.43 12.15
C VAL A 454 13.70 7.76 10.98
N MET A 455 12.37 7.70 11.04
CA MET A 455 11.53 7.26 9.94
C MET A 455 10.71 8.43 9.41
N HIS A 456 10.55 8.48 8.10
CA HIS A 456 9.66 9.40 7.41
C HIS A 456 8.70 8.64 6.51
N ASN A 457 7.44 9.05 6.53
CA ASN A 457 6.41 8.55 5.63
C ASN A 457 6.07 9.62 4.60
N LEU A 458 6.08 9.23 3.33
CA LEU A 458 5.78 10.10 2.20
C LEU A 458 4.55 9.55 1.46
N ARG A 459 3.74 10.44 0.90
CA ARG A 459 2.59 10.12 0.06
C ARG A 459 2.69 10.74 -1.33
N SER A 460 2.20 10.01 -2.34
CA SER A 460 1.86 10.52 -3.68
C SER A 460 0.35 10.44 -3.88
N VAL A 461 -0.28 11.58 -4.16
CA VAL A 461 -1.74 11.68 -4.34
C VAL A 461 -2.11 11.46 -5.81
N ARG A 462 -2.92 10.42 -6.10
CA ARG A 462 -3.37 10.11 -7.48
C ARG A 462 -3.93 11.32 -8.22
N ALA A 463 -4.80 12.10 -7.57
CA ALA A 463 -5.48 13.25 -8.19
C ALA A 463 -4.50 14.34 -8.67
N GLY A 464 -3.29 14.40 -8.11
CA GLY A 464 -2.27 15.38 -8.50
C GLY A 464 -1.42 14.98 -9.71
N SER A 465 -1.76 13.92 -10.45
CA SER A 465 -1.11 13.60 -11.73
C SER A 465 -2.11 13.17 -12.80
N THR A 466 -2.05 13.83 -13.95
CA THR A 466 -2.80 13.48 -15.18
C THR A 466 -1.93 12.76 -16.21
N LEU A 467 -0.66 12.47 -15.88
CA LEU A 467 0.24 11.74 -16.78
C LEU A 467 -0.31 10.33 -17.06
N PRO A 468 0.09 9.69 -18.18
CA PRO A 468 -0.35 8.32 -18.47
C PRO A 468 -0.15 7.38 -17.28
N HIS A 469 -1.16 6.55 -17.01
CA HIS A 469 -1.25 5.67 -15.84
C HIS A 469 -1.23 6.40 -14.48
N TYR A 470 -1.53 7.70 -14.46
CA TYR A 470 -1.44 8.59 -13.31
C TYR A 470 -0.03 8.57 -12.69
N THR A 471 0.99 8.43 -13.54
CA THR A 471 2.38 8.30 -13.08
C THR A 471 2.86 9.58 -12.42
N ALA A 472 3.67 9.44 -11.38
CA ALA A 472 4.26 10.53 -10.64
C ALA A 472 5.64 10.12 -10.15
N THR A 473 6.48 11.08 -9.79
CA THR A 473 7.76 10.80 -9.16
C THR A 473 7.90 11.47 -7.81
N CYS A 474 8.62 10.80 -6.92
CA CYS A 474 8.99 11.28 -5.60
C CYS A 474 10.49 11.12 -5.44
N GLN A 475 11.20 12.24 -5.39
CA GLN A 475 12.63 12.29 -5.15
C GLN A 475 12.90 12.55 -3.67
N ILE A 476 13.53 11.59 -3.01
CA ILE A 476 13.91 11.67 -1.60
C ILE A 476 15.34 12.19 -1.52
N ASN A 477 15.52 13.35 -0.88
CA ASN A 477 16.81 13.98 -0.69
C ASN A 477 17.02 14.22 0.83
N PRO A 478 17.91 13.46 1.48
CA PRO A 478 18.32 13.76 2.84
C PRO A 478 19.21 15.01 2.87
N VAL A 479 19.08 15.78 3.94
CA VAL A 479 19.94 16.95 4.19
C VAL A 479 20.38 16.96 5.65
N MET A 480 21.68 17.21 5.89
CA MET A 480 22.22 17.38 7.23
C MET A 480 22.75 18.80 7.42
N TYR A 481 22.44 19.37 8.58
CA TYR A 481 22.98 20.64 9.04
C TYR A 481 23.60 20.50 10.42
N VAL A 482 24.72 21.18 10.62
CA VAL A 482 25.36 21.30 11.93
C VAL A 482 25.34 22.79 12.29
N PRO A 483 24.45 23.22 13.21
CA PRO A 483 24.39 24.61 13.63
C PRO A 483 25.74 25.08 14.18
N SER A 484 26.25 26.21 13.71
CA SER A 484 27.45 26.82 14.29
C SER A 484 27.14 27.31 15.72
N TYR A 485 27.95 26.86 16.68
CA TYR A 485 27.95 27.38 18.05
C TYR A 485 28.96 28.53 18.24
N LEU A 486 29.73 28.83 17.20
CA LEU A 486 30.85 29.76 17.23
C LEU A 486 30.47 30.96 16.36
N ASP A 487 30.44 32.14 16.99
CA ASP A 487 30.21 33.49 16.48
C ASP A 487 29.83 33.66 14.99
N TYR A 488 28.88 34.57 14.76
CA TYR A 488 28.26 35.05 13.50
C TYR A 488 29.11 35.12 12.20
N ASN A 489 30.43 34.95 12.25
CA ASN A 489 31.35 34.92 11.11
C ASN A 489 31.81 33.51 10.68
N SER A 490 31.39 32.42 11.36
CA SER A 490 31.69 31.05 10.92
C SER A 490 30.53 30.49 10.08
N LEU A 491 30.80 30.18 8.82
CA LEU A 491 29.84 29.54 7.93
C LEU A 491 29.44 28.18 8.52
N SER A 492 28.19 28.05 9.00
CA SER A 492 27.65 26.75 9.40
C SER A 492 27.74 25.78 8.23
N PRO A 493 28.34 24.60 8.40
CA PRO A 493 28.40 23.62 7.35
C PRO A 493 27.00 23.06 7.05
N TYR A 494 26.49 23.42 5.89
CA TYR A 494 25.28 22.87 5.28
C TYR A 494 25.71 21.84 4.23
N GLN A 495 25.28 20.59 4.35
CA GLN A 495 25.64 19.54 3.38
C GLN A 495 24.42 18.74 2.95
N HIS A 496 24.13 18.80 1.64
CA HIS A 496 23.27 17.82 1.00
C HIS A 496 24.02 16.49 0.88
N PHE A 497 23.29 15.40 1.07
CA PHE A 497 23.79 14.09 0.70
C PHE A 497 23.66 13.88 -0.80
N ASP A 498 24.52 13.04 -1.37
CA ASP A 498 24.43 12.64 -2.78
C ASP A 498 23.53 11.41 -2.99
N ILE A 499 22.95 10.86 -1.91
CA ILE A 499 22.04 9.71 -1.96
C ILE A 499 20.59 10.13 -2.26
N ASN A 500 20.42 10.71 -3.44
CA ASN A 500 19.10 11.12 -3.95
C ASN A 500 18.40 9.94 -4.63
N ARG A 501 17.22 9.56 -4.14
CA ARG A 501 16.47 8.41 -4.67
C ARG A 501 15.16 8.83 -5.30
N LEU A 502 15.02 8.48 -6.57
CA LEU A 502 13.82 8.71 -7.35
C LEU A 502 12.95 7.46 -7.34
N LEU A 503 11.73 7.62 -6.84
CA LEU A 503 10.67 6.62 -6.92
C LEU A 503 9.66 7.04 -7.98
N ARG A 504 9.11 6.05 -8.67
CA ARG A 504 7.94 6.21 -9.53
C ARG A 504 6.73 5.68 -8.78
N CYS A 505 5.71 6.51 -8.66
CA CYS A 505 4.41 6.14 -8.14
C CYS A 505 3.39 6.11 -9.29
N ASP A 506 2.42 5.21 -9.26
CA ASP A 506 1.39 5.09 -10.29
C ASP A 506 0.09 4.53 -9.74
N SER A 507 -1.01 4.77 -10.45
CA SER A 507 -2.31 4.10 -10.22
C SER A 507 -2.80 3.54 -11.55
N SER A 508 -1.94 2.79 -12.24
CA SER A 508 -2.26 2.25 -13.56
C SER A 508 -3.50 1.34 -13.50
N PRO A 509 -4.48 1.53 -14.40
CA PRO A 509 -5.62 0.62 -14.52
C PRO A 509 -5.21 -0.81 -14.94
N ASN A 510 -4.00 -0.98 -15.49
CA ASN A 510 -3.46 -2.28 -15.88
C ASN A 510 -2.80 -3.03 -14.71
N ILE A 511 -2.79 -2.44 -13.51
CA ILE A 511 -2.44 -3.11 -12.26
C ILE A 511 -3.73 -3.26 -11.46
N SER A 512 -4.47 -4.33 -11.73
CA SER A 512 -5.81 -4.58 -11.19
C SER A 512 -5.78 -5.13 -9.76
N VAL A 513 -4.68 -5.80 -9.40
CA VAL A 513 -4.53 -6.52 -8.14
C VAL A 513 -3.95 -5.62 -7.06
N TYR A 514 -2.76 -5.04 -7.27
CA TYR A 514 -2.15 -4.11 -6.32
C TYR A 514 -2.37 -2.67 -6.78
N ARG A 515 -3.53 -2.10 -6.51
CA ARG A 515 -3.90 -0.76 -7.00
C ARG A 515 -3.16 0.32 -6.21
N GLY A 516 -2.63 1.32 -6.92
CA GLY A 516 -1.93 2.48 -6.34
C GLY A 516 -0.66 2.12 -5.56
N GLY A 517 0.53 2.50 -6.04
CA GLY A 517 1.76 2.18 -5.32
C GLY A 517 3.00 2.83 -5.91
N CYS A 518 4.15 2.54 -5.31
CA CYS A 518 5.44 3.12 -5.71
C CYS A 518 6.51 2.05 -5.92
N VAL A 519 7.45 2.35 -6.81
CA VAL A 519 8.61 1.52 -7.15
C VAL A 519 9.87 2.36 -7.21
N VAL A 520 11.01 1.75 -6.91
CA VAL A 520 12.33 2.35 -7.14
C VAL A 520 12.53 2.51 -8.64
N ASN A 521 12.66 3.75 -9.13
CA ASN A 521 12.62 4.05 -10.56
C ASN A 521 13.77 3.38 -11.37
N ARG A 522 14.90 3.11 -10.71
CA ARG A 522 16.07 2.46 -11.31
C ARG A 522 16.15 0.95 -11.06
N ALA A 523 15.18 0.36 -10.38
CA ALA A 523 15.15 -1.09 -10.24
C ALA A 523 14.96 -1.73 -11.62
N ASN A 524 15.65 -2.86 -11.83
CA ASN A 524 15.56 -3.64 -13.07
C ASN A 524 14.70 -4.89 -12.80
N PRO A 525 13.37 -4.81 -12.93
CA PRO A 525 12.53 -5.98 -12.71
C PRO A 525 12.90 -7.08 -13.69
N THR A 526 13.10 -8.28 -13.15
CA THR A 526 13.54 -9.44 -13.91
C THR A 526 12.57 -10.58 -13.69
N TYR A 527 11.85 -10.97 -14.74
CA TYR A 527 11.02 -12.17 -14.75
C TYR A 527 11.93 -13.39 -14.80
N ARG A 528 11.82 -14.27 -13.81
CA ARG A 528 12.73 -15.42 -13.68
C ARG A 528 11.97 -16.72 -13.81
N LEU A 529 12.41 -17.56 -14.74
CA LEU A 529 11.97 -18.94 -14.86
C LEU A 529 13.12 -19.91 -14.64
N SER A 530 12.79 -21.11 -14.17
CA SER A 530 13.76 -22.16 -13.84
C SER A 530 13.51 -23.39 -14.68
N LYS A 531 14.56 -23.93 -15.30
CA LYS A 531 14.47 -25.17 -16.07
C LYS A 531 14.13 -26.38 -15.19
N SER A 532 14.44 -26.32 -13.90
CA SER A 532 14.11 -27.37 -12.92
C SER A 532 12.69 -27.29 -12.34
N ASP A 533 11.89 -26.30 -12.73
CA ASP A 533 10.52 -26.09 -12.24
C ASP A 533 9.54 -26.81 -13.17
N ASP A 534 9.02 -27.96 -12.72
CA ASP A 534 8.22 -28.91 -13.49
C ASP A 534 6.95 -28.30 -14.11
N LYS A 535 6.51 -27.12 -13.65
CA LYS A 535 5.33 -26.44 -14.17
C LYS A 535 5.62 -25.54 -15.37
N VAL A 536 6.88 -25.20 -15.63
CA VAL A 536 7.28 -24.20 -16.64
C VAL A 536 8.58 -24.59 -17.35
N THR A 537 8.96 -25.87 -17.29
CA THR A 537 10.22 -26.38 -17.83
C THR A 537 10.30 -26.14 -19.34
N GLU A 538 9.23 -26.42 -20.07
CA GLU A 538 9.22 -26.29 -21.54
C GLU A 538 9.33 -24.82 -21.97
N THR A 539 8.55 -23.92 -21.37
CA THR A 539 8.68 -22.47 -21.61
C THR A 539 10.07 -21.97 -21.20
N ALA A 540 10.62 -22.41 -20.06
CA ALA A 540 11.96 -22.00 -19.63
C ALA A 540 13.04 -22.42 -20.64
N HIS A 541 12.91 -23.61 -21.24
CA HIS A 541 13.80 -24.05 -22.32
C HIS A 541 13.59 -23.26 -23.62
N HIS A 542 12.34 -22.96 -23.98
CA HIS A 542 12.04 -22.14 -25.15
C HIS A 542 12.65 -20.75 -25.06
N ILE A 543 12.45 -20.05 -23.95
CA ILE A 543 12.98 -18.71 -23.74
C ILE A 543 14.51 -18.72 -23.67
N ASP A 544 15.12 -19.74 -23.08
CA ASP A 544 16.58 -19.89 -23.07
C ASP A 544 17.15 -20.00 -24.49
N ASP A 545 16.49 -20.78 -25.35
CA ASP A 545 16.89 -20.90 -26.75
C ASP A 545 16.69 -19.60 -27.50
N ALA A 546 15.57 -18.91 -27.28
CA ALA A 546 15.30 -17.62 -27.89
C ALA A 546 16.34 -16.56 -27.48
N LEU A 547 16.82 -16.58 -26.24
CA LEU A 547 17.78 -15.60 -25.73
C LEU A 547 19.23 -15.90 -26.08
N PHE A 548 19.64 -17.17 -26.07
CA PHE A 548 21.06 -17.54 -26.22
C PHE A 548 21.40 -18.22 -27.54
N ARG A 549 20.38 -18.70 -28.26
CA ARG A 549 20.51 -19.37 -29.57
C ARG A 549 19.41 -18.91 -30.54
N PRO A 550 19.12 -17.59 -30.65
CA PRO A 550 17.97 -17.10 -31.41
C PRO A 550 17.95 -17.62 -32.85
N GLN A 551 19.10 -17.70 -33.50
CA GLN A 551 19.24 -18.18 -34.88
C GLN A 551 18.78 -19.64 -35.11
N LEU A 552 18.62 -20.44 -34.05
CA LEU A 552 18.16 -21.83 -34.13
C LEU A 552 16.67 -21.99 -33.79
N THR A 553 15.98 -20.88 -33.54
CA THR A 553 14.56 -20.87 -33.19
C THR A 553 13.69 -20.49 -34.37
N ASP A 554 12.43 -20.88 -34.36
CA ASP A 554 11.47 -20.57 -35.43
C ASP A 554 10.82 -19.19 -35.26
N PRO A 555 10.61 -18.41 -36.34
CA PRO A 555 11.09 -18.67 -37.69
C PRO A 555 12.62 -18.55 -37.76
N TYR A 556 13.25 -19.45 -38.50
CA TYR A 556 14.70 -19.42 -38.68
C TYR A 556 15.15 -18.10 -39.32
N SER A 557 16.19 -17.50 -38.75
CA SER A 557 16.87 -16.33 -39.31
C SER A 557 18.32 -16.27 -38.84
N ALA A 558 19.25 -16.12 -39.77
CA ALA A 558 20.68 -16.06 -39.45
C ALA A 558 21.08 -14.76 -38.71
N THR A 559 20.28 -13.70 -38.82
CA THR A 559 20.54 -12.39 -38.20
C THR A 559 19.57 -12.10 -37.05
N LYS A 560 18.95 -13.15 -36.49
CA LYS A 560 17.93 -13.02 -35.45
C LYS A 560 18.51 -12.42 -34.18
N ASP A 561 17.90 -11.34 -33.70
CA ASP A 561 18.31 -10.63 -32.50
C ASP A 561 17.10 -10.40 -31.58
N ILE A 562 16.95 -11.25 -30.56
CA ILE A 562 15.79 -11.28 -29.68
C ILE A 562 16.08 -10.53 -28.37
N SER A 563 15.17 -9.62 -27.99
CA SER A 563 15.31 -8.80 -26.79
C SER A 563 14.96 -9.53 -25.48
N GLY A 564 15.41 -8.98 -24.35
CA GLY A 564 15.03 -9.38 -22.98
C GLY A 564 16.20 -9.65 -22.04
N LEU A 565 17.43 -9.71 -22.55
CA LEU A 565 18.64 -9.89 -21.73
C LEU A 565 19.09 -8.59 -21.07
N TYR A 566 19.33 -8.66 -19.76
CA TYR A 566 19.90 -7.56 -19.00
C TYR A 566 21.34 -7.22 -19.42
N SER A 567 22.16 -8.24 -19.69
CA SER A 567 23.55 -8.08 -20.12
C SER A 567 23.71 -7.28 -21.42
N GLU A 568 22.70 -7.35 -22.29
CA GLU A 568 22.67 -6.63 -23.57
C GLU A 568 21.94 -5.29 -23.48
N ARG A 569 21.35 -4.97 -22.31
CA ARG A 569 20.53 -3.77 -22.09
C ARG A 569 19.37 -3.63 -23.09
N LYS A 570 18.79 -4.75 -23.51
CA LYS A 570 17.61 -4.82 -24.40
C LYS A 570 16.36 -5.21 -23.60
N PRO A 571 15.70 -4.27 -22.89
CA PRO A 571 14.52 -4.60 -22.09
C PRO A 571 13.31 -4.91 -22.97
N LEU A 572 12.37 -5.64 -22.38
CA LEU A 572 11.01 -5.77 -22.87
C LEU A 572 10.13 -4.67 -22.29
N PHE A 573 9.11 -4.28 -23.04
CA PHE A 573 8.10 -3.31 -22.61
C PHE A 573 6.72 -3.92 -22.74
N ARG A 574 5.97 -3.99 -21.63
CA ARG A 574 4.59 -4.47 -21.63
C ARG A 574 3.73 -3.58 -22.54
N ILE A 575 2.74 -4.13 -23.21
CA ILE A 575 1.73 -3.39 -23.97
C ILE A 575 0.31 -3.75 -23.50
N ALA A 576 -0.66 -2.95 -23.92
CA ALA A 576 -2.08 -3.20 -23.79
C ALA A 576 -2.78 -2.97 -25.14
N GLY A 577 -3.96 -3.56 -25.34
CA GLY A 577 -4.76 -3.37 -26.55
C GLY A 577 -4.56 -4.44 -27.64
N SER A 578 -4.98 -4.11 -28.86
CA SER A 578 -5.14 -5.06 -29.98
C SER A 578 -3.84 -5.67 -30.48
N LEU A 579 -2.69 -5.00 -30.32
CA LEU A 579 -1.39 -5.49 -30.75
C LEU A 579 -1.01 -6.83 -30.09
N ILE A 580 -1.55 -7.14 -28.91
CA ILE A 580 -1.36 -8.43 -28.24
C ILE A 580 -1.92 -9.57 -29.11
N ALA A 581 -3.13 -9.39 -29.67
CA ALA A 581 -3.72 -10.39 -30.55
C ALA A 581 -2.91 -10.54 -31.84
N SER A 582 -2.46 -9.44 -32.44
CA SER A 582 -1.61 -9.49 -33.63
C SER A 582 -0.28 -10.21 -33.40
N ASN A 583 0.36 -9.99 -32.25
CA ASN A 583 1.56 -10.72 -31.87
C ASN A 583 1.28 -12.23 -31.79
N ARG A 584 0.21 -12.60 -31.08
CA ARG A 584 -0.20 -14.00 -30.94
C ARG A 584 -0.51 -14.66 -32.28
N ASP A 585 -1.30 -14.01 -33.12
CA ASP A 585 -1.69 -14.54 -34.44
C ASP A 585 -0.46 -14.79 -35.32
N LYS A 586 0.54 -13.90 -35.23
CA LYS A 586 1.80 -14.07 -35.95
C LYS A 586 2.61 -15.27 -35.44
N ALA A 587 2.72 -15.46 -34.13
CA ALA A 587 3.40 -16.62 -33.55
C ALA A 587 2.68 -17.93 -33.85
N VAL A 588 1.34 -17.96 -33.71
CA VAL A 588 0.49 -19.09 -34.09
C VAL A 588 0.67 -19.45 -35.56
N GLY A 589 0.79 -18.45 -36.45
CA GLY A 589 1.13 -18.67 -37.85
C GLY A 589 2.44 -19.44 -38.04
N THR A 590 3.49 -19.08 -37.31
CA THR A 590 4.76 -19.84 -37.32
C THR A 590 4.61 -21.24 -36.74
N CYS A 591 3.89 -21.43 -35.64
CA CYS A 591 3.64 -22.77 -35.11
C CYS A 591 2.88 -23.67 -36.11
N ARG A 592 1.95 -23.11 -36.89
CA ARG A 592 1.26 -23.85 -37.97
C ARG A 592 2.15 -24.18 -39.16
N GLU A 593 3.26 -23.46 -39.35
CA GLU A 593 4.28 -23.84 -40.33
C GLU A 593 5.14 -25.02 -39.83
N ILE A 594 5.33 -25.12 -38.50
CA ILE A 594 6.03 -26.24 -37.85
C ILE A 594 5.16 -27.51 -37.89
N ASP A 595 3.92 -27.40 -37.43
CA ASP A 595 2.92 -28.46 -37.49
C ASP A 595 1.55 -27.84 -37.82
N PRO A 596 1.02 -28.05 -39.04
CA PRO A 596 -0.30 -27.52 -39.42
C PRO A 596 -1.47 -28.07 -38.59
N ASP A 597 -1.29 -29.24 -37.99
CA ASP A 597 -2.34 -30.02 -37.33
C ASP A 597 -2.20 -30.03 -35.79
N TYR A 598 -1.30 -29.20 -35.22
CA TYR A 598 -1.18 -29.14 -33.76
C TYR A 598 -2.51 -28.75 -33.13
N THR A 599 -2.87 -29.47 -32.08
CA THR A 599 -4.10 -29.27 -31.32
C THR A 599 -3.83 -29.53 -29.85
N PHE A 600 -4.81 -29.23 -29.00
CA PHE A 600 -4.74 -29.58 -27.58
C PHE A 600 -4.34 -31.06 -27.40
N PRO A 601 -3.37 -31.39 -26.52
CA PRO A 601 -2.83 -30.58 -25.43
C PRO A 601 -1.60 -29.72 -25.77
N GLU A 602 -1.25 -29.55 -27.04
CA GLU A 602 -0.19 -28.64 -27.46
C GLU A 602 -0.69 -27.20 -27.54
N SER A 603 0.21 -26.24 -27.33
CA SER A 603 -0.04 -24.81 -27.46
C SER A 603 1.20 -24.13 -28.03
N CYS A 604 1.00 -23.02 -28.75
CA CYS A 604 2.08 -22.24 -29.32
C CYS A 604 2.58 -21.19 -28.32
N ASP A 605 3.75 -21.45 -27.73
CA ASP A 605 4.46 -20.47 -26.89
C ASP A 605 5.26 -19.50 -27.77
N GLU A 606 5.44 -18.28 -27.29
CA GLU A 606 6.04 -17.18 -28.05
C GLU A 606 6.98 -16.34 -27.19
N TYR A 607 8.12 -15.97 -27.75
CA TYR A 607 9.07 -15.08 -27.11
C TYR A 607 9.75 -14.13 -28.11
N PRO A 608 9.75 -12.81 -27.91
CA PRO A 608 9.19 -12.09 -26.77
C PRO A 608 7.67 -12.22 -26.69
N PHE A 609 7.13 -12.14 -25.47
CA PHE A 609 5.71 -12.41 -25.18
C PHE A 609 4.77 -11.54 -26.02
N ALA A 610 3.58 -12.03 -26.41
CA ALA A 610 2.59 -11.20 -27.11
C ALA A 610 2.19 -9.94 -26.32
N SER A 611 2.24 -9.99 -25.00
CA SER A 611 2.01 -8.85 -24.11
C SER A 611 3.15 -7.83 -24.11
N THR A 612 4.11 -7.90 -25.05
CA THR A 612 5.23 -6.95 -25.17
C THR A 612 5.32 -6.30 -26.54
N ARG A 613 5.88 -5.09 -26.59
CA ARG A 613 6.13 -4.38 -27.86
C ARG A 613 7.09 -5.15 -28.77
N GLN A 614 8.00 -5.92 -28.19
CA GLN A 614 8.96 -6.74 -28.93
C GLN A 614 8.34 -8.07 -29.42
N GLY A 615 7.03 -8.28 -29.24
CA GLY A 615 6.33 -9.47 -29.71
C GLY A 615 6.31 -9.61 -31.23
N ALA A 616 5.88 -10.79 -31.69
CA ALA A 616 6.10 -11.28 -33.04
C ALA A 616 5.66 -10.34 -34.18
N ALA A 617 4.51 -9.67 -34.06
CA ALA A 617 4.00 -8.80 -35.12
C ALA A 617 4.84 -7.53 -35.30
N SER A 618 5.53 -7.08 -34.25
CA SER A 618 6.40 -5.90 -34.28
C SER A 618 7.88 -6.24 -34.50
N ALA A 619 8.25 -7.51 -34.37
CA ALA A 619 9.64 -7.96 -34.36
C ALA A 619 10.20 -8.34 -35.75
N GLY A 620 9.36 -8.41 -36.79
CA GLY A 620 9.76 -9.04 -38.06
C GLY A 620 10.09 -10.50 -37.81
N ASN A 621 11.33 -10.94 -38.07
CA ASN A 621 11.78 -12.29 -37.74
C ASN A 621 12.45 -12.39 -36.35
N ASN A 622 12.50 -11.32 -35.55
CA ASN A 622 13.21 -11.30 -34.26
C ASN A 622 12.34 -11.80 -33.08
N TYR A 623 11.66 -12.93 -33.26
CA TYR A 623 10.88 -13.62 -32.23
C TYR A 623 11.00 -15.13 -32.41
N SER A 624 10.75 -15.89 -31.36
CA SER A 624 10.75 -17.33 -31.32
C SER A 624 9.33 -17.82 -31.06
N ALA A 625 8.90 -18.86 -31.78
CA ALA A 625 7.68 -19.60 -31.49
C ALA A 625 8.00 -21.09 -31.33
N ARG A 626 7.31 -21.78 -30.42
CA ARG A 626 7.52 -23.21 -30.17
C ARG A 626 6.24 -23.88 -29.70
N LEU A 627 5.98 -25.07 -30.22
CA LEU A 627 4.97 -25.97 -29.68
C LEU A 627 5.45 -26.57 -28.36
N ILE A 628 4.68 -26.33 -27.31
CA ILE A 628 4.91 -26.87 -25.96
C ILE A 628 3.59 -27.36 -25.37
N SER A 629 3.65 -28.05 -24.24
CA SER A 629 2.46 -28.43 -23.47
C SER A 629 1.62 -27.21 -23.08
N HIS A 630 0.31 -27.26 -23.34
CA HIS A 630 -0.65 -26.23 -22.96
C HIS A 630 -0.60 -25.92 -21.47
N SER A 631 -0.44 -26.93 -20.60
CA SER A 631 -0.38 -26.69 -19.15
C SER A 631 0.89 -25.93 -18.72
N ASP A 632 2.02 -26.16 -19.40
CA ASP A 632 3.29 -25.46 -19.14
C ASP A 632 3.19 -24.00 -19.59
N ASN A 633 2.75 -23.79 -20.84
CA ASN A 633 2.50 -22.47 -21.40
C ASN A 633 1.56 -21.65 -20.50
N CYS A 634 0.49 -22.29 -20.03
CA CYS A 634 -0.49 -21.66 -19.16
C CYS A 634 0.03 -21.23 -17.79
N ALA A 635 0.80 -22.11 -17.14
CA ALA A 635 1.42 -21.79 -15.87
C ALA A 635 2.42 -20.64 -16.03
N SER A 636 3.21 -20.64 -17.12
CA SER A 636 4.13 -19.55 -17.43
C SER A 636 3.40 -18.23 -17.69
N GLY A 637 2.34 -18.23 -18.51
CA GLY A 637 1.52 -17.05 -18.76
C GLY A 637 0.91 -16.47 -17.48
N SER A 638 0.38 -17.33 -16.61
CA SER A 638 -0.16 -16.91 -15.30
C SER A 638 0.90 -16.27 -14.41
N ARG A 639 2.11 -16.84 -14.36
CA ARG A 639 3.24 -16.29 -13.61
C ARG A 639 3.75 -14.97 -14.18
N LEU A 640 3.72 -14.80 -15.51
CA LEU A 640 4.03 -13.53 -16.16
C LEU A 640 3.01 -12.45 -15.79
N GLY A 641 1.72 -12.79 -15.73
CA GLY A 641 0.69 -11.88 -15.25
C GLY A 641 0.91 -11.43 -13.80
N TRP A 642 1.16 -12.40 -12.91
CA TRP A 642 1.51 -12.08 -11.52
C TRP A 642 2.80 -11.27 -11.41
N PHE A 643 3.78 -11.51 -12.27
CA PHE A 643 5.00 -10.71 -12.35
C PHE A 643 4.63 -9.25 -12.65
N TYR A 644 3.78 -9.00 -13.64
CA TYR A 644 3.33 -7.65 -13.97
C TYR A 644 2.64 -6.95 -12.80
N GLN A 645 1.74 -7.65 -12.12
CA GLN A 645 0.99 -7.10 -10.98
C GLN A 645 1.91 -6.78 -9.79
N GLN A 646 2.74 -7.74 -9.37
CA GLN A 646 3.59 -7.63 -8.18
C GLN A 646 4.72 -6.61 -8.36
N ASN A 647 5.22 -6.44 -9.58
CA ASN A 647 6.34 -5.56 -9.90
C ASN A 647 5.85 -4.25 -10.55
N ARG A 648 4.54 -3.97 -10.55
CA ARG A 648 3.94 -2.78 -11.17
C ARG A 648 4.49 -2.50 -12.58
N ILE A 649 4.52 -3.54 -13.43
CA ILE A 649 4.94 -3.42 -14.83
C ILE A 649 3.79 -2.78 -15.60
N ILE A 650 3.86 -1.47 -15.79
CA ILE A 650 2.83 -0.70 -16.49
C ILE A 650 3.10 -0.73 -18.00
N PRO A 651 2.03 -0.80 -18.82
CA PRO A 651 2.19 -0.78 -20.26
C PRO A 651 2.91 0.45 -20.78
N ASP A 652 3.60 0.26 -21.88
CA ASP A 652 4.25 1.33 -22.60
C ASP A 652 3.26 2.03 -23.52
N VAL A 653 2.91 3.24 -23.11
CA VAL A 653 2.13 4.19 -23.88
C VAL A 653 2.98 5.43 -24.19
N PRO A 654 2.80 6.05 -25.38
CA PRO A 654 3.37 7.37 -25.65
C PRO A 654 2.86 8.37 -24.62
N GLY A 655 3.77 9.11 -24.01
CA GLY A 655 3.48 10.26 -23.15
C GLY A 655 3.64 11.58 -23.90
N LEU A 656 3.36 12.68 -23.19
CA LEU A 656 3.55 14.03 -23.70
C LEU A 656 5.03 14.24 -24.08
N ASN A 657 5.28 14.92 -25.20
CA ASN A 657 6.62 15.21 -25.75
C ASN A 657 7.47 13.99 -26.11
N GLY A 658 6.87 12.83 -26.39
CA GLY A 658 7.58 11.64 -26.86
C GLY A 658 8.28 10.82 -25.76
N THR A 659 8.12 11.20 -24.49
CA THR A 659 8.50 10.35 -23.35
C THR A 659 7.58 9.13 -23.28
N ARG A 660 8.06 7.96 -22.85
CA ARG A 660 7.25 6.73 -22.79
C ARG A 660 7.09 6.29 -21.35
N ALA A 661 5.86 5.96 -20.94
CA ALA A 661 5.52 5.69 -19.54
C ALA A 661 5.78 4.23 -19.09
N GLY A 662 6.14 3.33 -20.02
CA GLY A 662 6.24 1.89 -19.73
C GLY A 662 7.36 1.50 -18.77
N THR A 663 7.12 0.46 -17.96
CA THR A 663 8.19 -0.15 -17.14
C THR A 663 9.04 -1.08 -18.01
N PRO A 664 10.35 -0.83 -18.21
CA PRO A 664 11.24 -1.81 -18.81
C PRO A 664 11.41 -2.99 -17.87
N PHE A 665 11.44 -4.21 -18.41
CA PHE A 665 11.77 -5.41 -17.64
C PHE A 665 12.64 -6.38 -18.45
N TYR A 666 13.29 -7.29 -17.74
CA TYR A 666 14.20 -8.29 -18.32
C TYR A 666 13.71 -9.70 -18.00
N VAL A 667 14.29 -10.68 -18.68
CA VAL A 667 14.00 -12.09 -18.46
C VAL A 667 15.29 -12.83 -18.11
N LYS A 668 15.20 -13.75 -17.16
CA LYS A 668 16.33 -14.57 -16.72
C LYS A 668 15.91 -16.02 -16.59
N ILE A 669 16.60 -16.89 -17.31
CA ILE A 669 16.49 -18.33 -17.11
C ILE A 669 17.60 -18.80 -16.18
N VAL A 670 17.25 -19.71 -15.26
CA VAL A 670 18.20 -20.38 -14.37
C VAL A 670 18.14 -21.89 -14.56
N ILE A 671 19.27 -22.56 -14.32
CA ILE A 671 19.35 -24.03 -14.37
C ILE A 671 18.56 -24.64 -13.21
N SER A 672 18.73 -24.09 -12.01
CA SER A 672 18.08 -24.58 -10.79
C SER A 672 17.68 -23.45 -9.83
N GLY A 673 16.78 -23.79 -8.90
CA GLY A 673 16.20 -22.88 -7.93
C GLY A 673 14.80 -22.39 -8.34
N PRO A 674 14.16 -21.54 -7.52
CA PRO A 674 12.77 -21.17 -7.75
C PRO A 674 12.60 -20.18 -8.90
N SER A 675 11.53 -20.35 -9.70
CA SER A 675 11.01 -19.28 -10.54
C SER A 675 10.52 -18.10 -9.69
N ASN A 676 10.49 -16.90 -10.25
CA ASN A 676 10.01 -15.68 -9.58
C ASN A 676 9.13 -14.86 -10.53
N PRO A 677 7.86 -14.60 -10.17
CA PRO A 677 7.22 -14.92 -8.89
C PRO A 677 6.94 -16.42 -8.69
N ARG A 678 7.00 -16.89 -7.43
CA ARG A 678 6.46 -18.20 -7.01
C ARG A 678 4.92 -18.18 -6.95
N GLY A 679 4.29 -17.36 -7.78
CA GLY A 679 2.88 -17.02 -7.70
C GLY A 679 1.95 -18.19 -8.05
N PRO A 680 0.64 -18.01 -7.86
CA PRO A 680 -0.36 -18.98 -8.29
C PRO A 680 -0.18 -19.35 -9.77
N ASN A 681 -0.38 -20.61 -10.12
CA ASN A 681 -0.49 -21.03 -11.52
C ASN A 681 -1.83 -20.62 -12.14
N THR A 682 -2.71 -19.98 -11.36
CA THR A 682 -3.93 -19.34 -11.83
C THR A 682 -3.65 -17.88 -12.20
N PRO A 683 -4.18 -17.39 -13.34
CA PRO A 683 -3.93 -16.02 -13.76
C PRO A 683 -4.58 -15.01 -12.79
N PRO A 684 -4.03 -13.79 -12.68
CA PRO A 684 -4.65 -12.74 -11.89
C PRO A 684 -5.98 -12.28 -12.51
N PRO A 685 -6.92 -11.73 -11.72
CA PRO A 685 -8.20 -11.22 -12.22
C PRO A 685 -8.03 -10.23 -13.37
N GLY A 686 -8.74 -10.50 -14.47
CA GLY A 686 -8.74 -9.65 -15.67
C GLY A 686 -7.59 -9.89 -16.64
N GLU A 687 -6.70 -10.86 -16.39
CA GLU A 687 -5.67 -11.26 -17.35
C GLU A 687 -5.92 -12.69 -17.86
N SER A 688 -6.07 -12.86 -19.17
CA SER A 688 -6.21 -14.17 -19.82
C SER A 688 -5.01 -14.44 -20.72
N PHE A 689 -4.04 -15.22 -20.24
CA PHE A 689 -2.88 -15.61 -21.05
C PHE A 689 -3.10 -16.96 -21.77
N CYS A 690 -3.96 -17.81 -21.22
CA CYS A 690 -4.22 -19.18 -21.69
C CYS A 690 -5.32 -19.34 -22.73
N ASP A 691 -6.38 -18.53 -22.66
CA ASP A 691 -7.68 -18.94 -23.23
C ASP A 691 -7.79 -18.81 -24.76
N LYS A 692 -6.68 -18.51 -25.46
CA LYS A 692 -6.72 -18.10 -26.89
C LYS A 692 -5.56 -18.62 -27.77
N GLN A 693 -4.72 -19.56 -27.31
CA GLN A 693 -3.56 -20.08 -28.07
C GLN A 693 -3.70 -21.54 -28.46
#